data_AF-A0AAV8R5T0-F1
#
_entry.id   AF-A0AAV8R5T0-F1
#
_cell.length_a   1.000
_cell.length_b   1.000
_cell.length_c   1.000
_cell.angle_alpha   90.00
_cell.angle_beta   90.00
_cell.angle_gamma   90.00
#
_symmetry.space_group_name_H-M   'P 1'
#
loop_
_entity.id
_entity.type
_entity.pdbx_description
1 polymer ?
#
loop_
_entity_poly.entity_id
_entity_poly.type
_entity_poly.pdbx_seq_one_letter_code
_entity_poly.pdbx_strand_id
1 'polypeptide(L)'
;MMSSGELQIKVAQAVHVLNHDCESCNRVAANQWLVQFQQSDAAWEVATALLTSSDYRLRLSPIIDFEVEFFAAQILRRKIQNEGYYLLLAAKDALLNALLRAAQRFCLGPPQLLTQICLALSALILRAVEHRKPVEQLFSSLHQLQSQENGNLAVLEMLTVLPEEVAEDQNRDHNIDAASRGQFTRELLSHTPTVLQFLLLQSEQRLDNEIKHHETNRRILRCLLSWVRVGCFSEIPPRSLPTHPLLSFVFNSLQVSSSFDVAVEVLIELVSRYEGLPQVLLTKIQYLKEVLLIPALVKKDEKIIGGLACLMSEIGQAAPALIAQASTEALALADALLSCVAFPSDDWEIADSTLQFWCSLANYLMGLDFQNTNKKIVGELFVPVFSALLDALLQRVQVVDAGSDGSDGLDIPDGLTHFRSNLEELCVDICQLLGSGAFVQKLLSVGWNSADSFVPWVELEARMFALNMVAETVMQCSYPFDFSVVMRLVTALSTRSPDERSGFLAFVYKSVAEVVGSYSKWICSPSRNIRPLFLFCATGITESISSNACSSALRKLCEDALAILHDPQNLEILIWIGEGLEKWNLTLEEEEEVVTAITLTLNSIPNKELKKNSLSRLLSPSYGAIEKLIDADREEPLKRNPSAYTQVLSSAVRGLYRIGSVLLHLVAPPAVHLMIPRAVDHVEDDTVLVLEFFWPLLEKLFRSSHMENASLSAAACRSLSVAVHSSGEHFLILLPKVLDCLSTNFLLFQSHECYIRTAAVVVEEFGHIEEYGPLCISTFDRFASAASITALNSSYICDQEPDLVEAYNNFTSTFVRCCPKDVLAASSSLLELSFQKAAICCTAMHRGAALAAMSYMSCFLEVSLVSVLESLACITEGSLSAVVIRILAQNGEGLVSSVFYALLGVSAMSRVHKSATILQQLAALCSLCGRTAWQSVLCWDSLCRWLQSTVQSLPLEYLKQGEAETIIPLWLKALASAASDYVESKTCDTGRGDNGHMLGKGGRTLKRIIRDFADTHRNFPNPT
;
A
#
# COMPACT_ATOMS: atom_id res chain seq x y z
N MET A 1 44.07 24.27 -18.14
CA MET A 1 43.79 22.83 -18.01
C MET A 1 44.80 22.26 -17.04
N MET A 2 44.34 21.64 -15.95
CA MET A 2 45.23 20.94 -15.02
C MET A 2 45.77 19.66 -15.68
N SER A 3 46.98 19.24 -15.32
CA SER A 3 47.52 17.96 -15.81
C SER A 3 46.87 16.76 -15.12
N SER A 4 46.84 15.59 -15.77
CA SER A 4 46.25 14.36 -15.19
C SER A 4 46.86 13.99 -13.83
N GLY A 5 48.16 14.23 -13.64
CA GLY A 5 48.84 14.02 -12.35
C GLY A 5 48.40 14.98 -11.23
N GLU A 6 48.08 16.24 -11.55
CA GLU A 6 47.56 17.19 -10.56
C GLU A 6 46.11 16.86 -10.16
N LEU A 7 45.32 16.33 -11.09
CA LEU A 7 43.95 15.87 -10.82
C LEU A 7 43.93 14.66 -9.88
N GLN A 8 44.85 13.70 -10.04
CA GLN A 8 44.98 12.56 -9.11
C GLN A 8 45.20 13.02 -7.66
N ILE A 9 46.08 14.00 -7.47
CA ILE A 9 46.37 14.56 -6.13
C ILE A 9 45.14 15.27 -5.56
N LYS A 10 44.42 16.06 -6.39
CA LYS A 10 43.19 16.72 -5.94
C LYS A 10 42.08 15.73 -5.57
N VAL A 11 41.92 14.65 -6.33
CA VAL A 11 40.96 13.59 -6.00
C VAL A 11 41.32 12.95 -4.66
N ALA A 12 42.60 12.61 -4.45
CA ALA A 12 43.04 12.03 -3.19
C ALA A 12 42.79 12.97 -1.99
N GLN A 13 43.06 14.27 -2.15
CA GLN A 13 42.77 15.28 -1.13
C GLN A 13 41.27 15.43 -0.85
N ALA A 14 40.43 15.46 -1.89
CA ALA A 14 38.99 15.61 -1.74
C ALA A 14 38.35 14.38 -1.09
N VAL A 15 38.79 13.15 -1.43
CA VAL A 15 38.35 11.92 -0.76
C VAL A 15 38.76 11.93 0.71
N HIS A 16 39.99 12.35 1.01
CA HIS A 16 40.46 12.47 2.39
C HIS A 16 39.62 13.46 3.23
N VAL A 17 39.32 14.64 2.66
CA VAL A 17 38.45 15.63 3.30
C VAL A 17 37.04 15.07 3.52
N LEU A 18 36.47 14.37 2.54
CA LEU A 18 35.13 13.79 2.64
C LEU A 18 35.01 12.81 3.82
N ASN A 19 36.02 11.97 4.04
CA ASN A 19 35.97 10.89 5.03
C ASN A 19 36.49 11.28 6.42
N HIS A 20 37.40 12.26 6.52
CA HIS A 20 38.12 12.53 7.78
C HIS A 20 38.02 13.98 8.29
N ASP A 21 37.47 14.92 7.52
CA ASP A 21 37.35 16.32 7.98
C ASP A 21 36.26 16.47 9.06
N CYS A 22 36.59 17.12 10.17
CA CYS A 22 35.68 17.35 11.28
C CYS A 22 34.55 18.35 10.93
N GLU A 23 34.78 19.25 9.97
CA GLU A 23 33.83 20.29 9.57
C GLU A 23 32.88 19.78 8.49
N SER A 24 31.56 19.83 8.75
CA SER A 24 30.54 19.38 7.80
C SER A 24 30.55 20.19 6.49
N CYS A 25 30.88 21.49 6.54
CA CYS A 25 30.92 22.35 5.36
C CYS A 25 32.01 21.93 4.35
N ASN A 26 33.20 21.53 4.83
CA ASN A 26 34.30 21.04 4.00
C ASN A 26 33.96 19.69 3.37
N ARG A 27 33.31 18.79 4.13
CA ARG A 27 32.81 17.50 3.60
C ARG A 27 31.78 17.68 2.50
N VAL A 28 30.85 18.63 2.65
CA VAL A 28 29.85 18.95 1.61
C VAL A 28 30.52 19.53 0.36
N ALA A 29 31.47 20.46 0.52
CA ALA A 29 32.21 21.03 -0.61
C ALA A 29 33.04 19.98 -1.36
N ALA A 30 33.71 19.09 -0.63
CA ALA A 30 34.44 17.96 -1.20
C ALA A 30 33.51 17.00 -1.95
N ASN A 31 32.36 16.65 -1.37
CA ASN A 31 31.37 15.80 -2.05
C ASN A 31 30.83 16.46 -3.33
N GLN A 32 30.46 17.74 -3.29
CA GLN A 32 29.99 18.47 -4.47
C GLN A 32 31.03 18.49 -5.59
N TRP A 33 32.30 18.73 -5.25
CA TRP A 33 33.39 18.68 -6.21
C TRP A 33 33.60 17.28 -6.79
N LEU A 34 33.56 16.23 -5.95
CA LEU A 34 33.67 14.83 -6.39
C LEU A 34 32.51 14.40 -7.29
N VAL A 35 31.29 14.87 -7.03
CA VAL A 35 30.11 14.64 -7.88
C VAL A 35 30.28 15.32 -9.24
N GLN A 36 30.77 16.57 -9.27
CA GLN A 36 31.08 17.25 -10.54
C GLN A 36 32.21 16.56 -11.29
N PHE A 37 33.24 16.08 -10.59
CA PHE A 37 34.33 15.31 -11.17
C PHE A 37 33.83 13.99 -11.78
N GLN A 38 32.92 13.27 -11.14
CA GLN A 38 32.31 12.03 -11.66
C GLN A 38 31.64 12.22 -13.03
N GLN A 39 31.08 13.39 -13.29
CA GLN A 39 30.43 13.74 -14.56
C GLN A 39 31.42 14.17 -15.64
N SER A 40 32.69 14.45 -15.29
CA SER A 40 33.70 14.88 -16.25
C SER A 40 34.31 13.74 -17.06
N ASP A 41 34.84 14.04 -18.25
CA ASP A 41 35.58 13.05 -19.07
C ASP A 41 36.92 12.64 -18.43
N ALA A 42 37.55 13.56 -17.69
CA ALA A 42 38.83 13.31 -17.02
C ALA A 42 38.76 12.19 -15.97
N ALA A 43 37.55 11.89 -15.46
CA ALA A 43 37.33 10.81 -14.51
C ALA A 43 37.71 9.43 -15.06
N TRP A 44 37.53 9.18 -16.36
CA TRP A 44 37.93 7.93 -17.01
C TRP A 44 39.43 7.65 -16.85
N GLU A 45 40.26 8.61 -17.25
CA GLU A 45 41.72 8.47 -17.22
C GLU A 45 42.25 8.46 -15.78
N VAL A 46 41.77 9.37 -14.94
CA VAL A 46 42.26 9.51 -13.55
C VAL A 46 41.92 8.28 -12.72
N ALA A 47 40.68 7.78 -12.78
CA ALA A 47 40.29 6.59 -12.03
C ALA A 47 41.02 5.33 -12.52
N THR A 48 41.19 5.18 -13.84
CA THR A 48 41.97 4.06 -14.42
C THR A 48 43.43 4.11 -13.98
N ALA A 49 44.04 5.30 -13.97
CA ALA A 49 45.42 5.49 -13.52
C ALA A 49 45.59 5.19 -12.03
N LEU A 50 44.65 5.61 -11.17
CA LEU A 50 44.69 5.32 -9.74
C LEU A 50 44.70 3.81 -9.44
N LEU A 51 43.94 3.02 -10.20
CA LEU A 51 43.88 1.56 -10.01
C LEU A 51 45.08 0.81 -10.62
N THR A 52 45.62 1.28 -11.74
CA THR A 52 46.66 0.56 -12.50
C THR A 52 48.08 1.01 -12.19
N SER A 53 48.27 2.25 -11.73
CA SER A 53 49.60 2.82 -11.50
C SER A 53 50.22 2.26 -10.22
N SER A 54 51.39 1.64 -10.34
CA SER A 54 52.22 1.22 -9.21
C SER A 54 53.07 2.36 -8.63
N ASP A 55 52.86 3.60 -9.08
CA ASP A 55 53.79 4.71 -8.82
C ASP A 55 53.74 5.14 -7.34
N TYR A 56 54.88 5.08 -6.66
CA TYR A 56 55.07 5.24 -5.21
C TYR A 56 54.75 6.65 -4.66
N ARG A 57 54.29 7.58 -5.51
CA ARG A 57 54.25 9.03 -5.23
C ARG A 57 52.99 9.52 -4.51
N LEU A 58 51.99 8.65 -4.31
CA LEU A 58 50.71 8.99 -3.67
C LEU A 58 50.52 8.41 -2.26
N ARG A 59 51.50 7.71 -1.69
CA ARG A 59 51.35 7.09 -0.35
C ARG A 59 51.28 8.13 0.75
N LEU A 60 50.07 8.60 1.05
CA LEU A 60 49.76 9.47 2.19
C LEU A 60 49.50 8.62 3.45
N SER A 61 48.95 7.40 3.30
CA SER A 61 48.79 6.35 4.35
C SER A 61 48.05 5.13 3.74
N PRO A 62 48.25 3.87 4.20
CA PRO A 62 47.54 2.70 3.67
C PRO A 62 46.00 2.78 3.71
N ILE A 63 45.45 3.52 4.69
CA ILE A 63 43.99 3.72 4.83
C ILE A 63 43.48 4.67 3.76
N ILE A 64 44.21 5.77 3.54
CA ILE A 64 43.89 6.79 2.53
C ILE A 64 44.05 6.19 1.13
N ASP A 65 45.08 5.36 0.93
CA ASP A 65 45.31 4.67 -0.34
C ASP A 65 44.12 3.75 -0.70
N PHE A 66 43.57 2.99 0.26
CA PHE A 66 42.37 2.16 0.04
C PHE A 66 41.13 2.99 -0.30
N GLU A 67 40.86 4.07 0.41
CA GLU A 67 39.67 4.91 0.16
C GLU A 67 39.69 5.54 -1.23
N VAL A 68 40.86 5.99 -1.69
CA VAL A 68 41.05 6.57 -3.02
C VAL A 68 40.95 5.50 -4.11
N GLU A 69 41.54 4.33 -3.91
CA GLU A 69 41.43 3.18 -4.82
C GLU A 69 39.97 2.69 -4.91
N PHE A 70 39.26 2.62 -3.79
CA PHE A 70 37.84 2.22 -3.73
C PHE A 70 36.94 3.24 -4.44
N PHE A 71 37.17 4.53 -4.19
CA PHE A 71 36.48 5.60 -4.89
C PHE A 71 36.72 5.54 -6.41
N ALA A 72 37.96 5.28 -6.85
CA ALA A 72 38.28 5.12 -8.27
C ALA A 72 37.52 3.93 -8.91
N ALA A 73 37.44 2.79 -8.23
CA ALA A 73 36.67 1.64 -8.71
C ALA A 73 35.16 1.95 -8.81
N GLN A 74 34.59 2.64 -7.82
CA GLN A 74 33.18 3.06 -7.84
C GLN A 74 32.86 4.03 -8.98
N ILE A 75 33.75 5.00 -9.24
CA ILE A 75 33.58 5.94 -10.37
C ILE A 75 33.56 5.17 -11.68
N LEU A 76 34.52 4.27 -11.89
CA LEU A 76 34.59 3.50 -13.14
C LEU A 76 33.33 2.65 -13.32
N ARG A 77 32.86 1.93 -12.29
CA ARG A 77 31.59 1.19 -12.37
C ARG A 77 30.44 2.10 -12.80
N ARG A 78 30.26 3.25 -12.13
CA ARG A 78 29.17 4.18 -12.40
C ARG A 78 29.25 4.81 -13.80
N LYS A 79 30.45 5.21 -14.24
CA LYS A 79 30.64 5.78 -15.58
C LYS A 79 30.43 4.73 -16.66
N ILE A 80 30.85 3.47 -16.44
CA ILE A 80 30.56 2.36 -17.36
C ILE A 80 29.05 2.11 -17.45
N GLN A 81 28.34 2.11 -16.33
CA GLN A 81 26.89 1.93 -16.31
C GLN A 81 26.16 3.03 -17.09
N ASN A 82 26.51 4.30 -16.85
CA ASN A 82 25.83 5.47 -17.43
C ASN A 82 26.27 5.80 -18.87
N GLU A 83 27.58 5.78 -19.15
CA GLU A 83 28.19 6.30 -20.38
C GLU A 83 28.89 5.22 -21.21
N GLY A 84 29.03 4.00 -20.69
CA GLY A 84 29.85 2.95 -21.31
C GLY A 84 29.39 2.50 -22.70
N TYR A 85 28.11 2.72 -23.05
CA TYR A 85 27.60 2.46 -24.40
C TYR A 85 28.28 3.33 -25.47
N TYR A 86 28.59 4.58 -25.13
CA TYR A 86 29.16 5.57 -26.04
C TYR A 86 30.68 5.42 -26.25
N LEU A 87 31.36 4.57 -25.48
CA LEU A 87 32.79 4.33 -25.63
C LEU A 87 33.08 3.60 -26.95
N LEU A 88 34.12 4.03 -27.67
CA LEU A 88 34.64 3.33 -28.84
C LEU A 88 35.22 1.97 -28.44
N LEU A 89 35.16 1.00 -29.35
CA LEU A 89 35.65 -0.37 -29.13
C LEU A 89 37.10 -0.43 -28.59
N ALA A 90 38.01 0.35 -29.17
CA ALA A 90 39.40 0.41 -28.72
C ALA A 90 39.55 0.93 -27.28
N ALA A 91 38.68 1.84 -26.86
CA ALA A 91 38.65 2.35 -25.49
C ALA A 91 38.08 1.30 -24.52
N LYS A 92 37.05 0.54 -24.94
CA LYS A 92 36.51 -0.59 -24.19
C LYS A 92 37.58 -1.68 -23.97
N ASP A 93 38.33 -2.04 -25.01
CA ASP A 93 39.43 -3.02 -24.92
C ASP A 93 40.56 -2.54 -24.00
N ALA A 94 40.94 -1.26 -24.09
CA ALA A 94 41.96 -0.68 -23.22
C ALA A 94 41.51 -0.69 -21.74
N LEU A 95 40.24 -0.35 -21.49
CA LEU A 95 39.65 -0.33 -20.15
C LEU A 95 39.51 -1.75 -19.58
N LEU A 96 39.10 -2.73 -20.39
CA LEU A 96 39.06 -4.14 -20.01
C LEU A 96 40.44 -4.62 -19.52
N ASN A 97 41.49 -4.37 -20.30
CA ASN A 97 42.86 -4.73 -19.93
C ASN A 97 43.37 -3.96 -18.70
N ALA A 98 42.91 -2.73 -18.48
CA ALA A 98 43.24 -1.96 -17.28
C ALA A 98 42.58 -2.54 -16.02
N LEU A 99 41.28 -2.87 -16.10
CA LEU A 99 40.53 -3.47 -15.00
C LEU A 99 41.02 -4.89 -14.66
N LEU A 100 41.38 -5.71 -15.66
CA LEU A 100 41.99 -7.03 -15.42
C LEU A 100 43.32 -6.91 -14.68
N ARG A 101 44.17 -5.94 -15.04
CA ARG A 101 45.41 -5.65 -14.33
C ARG A 101 45.16 -5.15 -12.90
N ALA A 102 44.14 -4.33 -12.70
CA ALA A 102 43.73 -3.90 -11.36
C ALA A 102 43.25 -5.09 -10.51
N ALA A 103 42.39 -5.97 -11.06
CA ALA A 103 41.92 -7.17 -10.38
C ALA A 103 43.07 -8.11 -9.98
N GLN A 104 44.07 -8.28 -10.86
CA GLN A 104 45.29 -9.02 -10.55
C GLN A 104 46.08 -8.37 -9.40
N ARG A 105 46.25 -7.05 -9.42
CA ARG A 105 46.98 -6.32 -8.37
C ARG A 105 46.31 -6.46 -7.01
N PHE A 106 44.98 -6.39 -6.97
CA PHE A 106 44.19 -6.38 -5.74
C PHE A 106 43.65 -7.77 -5.35
N CYS A 107 44.15 -8.87 -5.94
CA CYS A 107 43.68 -10.23 -5.65
C CYS A 107 43.91 -10.65 -4.18
N LEU A 108 44.94 -10.11 -3.53
CA LEU A 108 45.24 -10.26 -2.10
C LEU A 108 44.91 -9.00 -1.28
N GLY A 109 44.31 -8.00 -1.92
CA GLY A 109 43.93 -6.73 -1.30
C GLY A 109 42.60 -6.82 -0.53
N PRO A 110 42.05 -5.67 -0.10
CA PRO A 110 40.75 -5.61 0.55
C PRO A 110 39.65 -6.19 -0.36
N PRO A 111 38.81 -7.12 0.13
CA PRO A 111 37.83 -7.83 -0.72
C PRO A 111 36.83 -6.86 -1.36
N GLN A 112 36.41 -5.82 -0.63
CA GLN A 112 35.48 -4.79 -1.10
C GLN A 112 35.98 -4.07 -2.36
N LEU A 113 37.29 -3.81 -2.45
CA LEU A 113 37.89 -3.17 -3.62
C LEU A 113 37.89 -4.11 -4.82
N LEU A 114 38.27 -5.38 -4.62
CA LEU A 114 38.25 -6.38 -5.68
C LEU A 114 36.83 -6.59 -6.23
N THR A 115 35.82 -6.68 -5.36
CA THR A 115 34.41 -6.75 -5.75
C THR A 115 34.01 -5.55 -6.63
N GLN A 116 34.34 -4.31 -6.24
CA GLN A 116 34.03 -3.12 -7.05
C GLN A 116 34.71 -3.14 -8.42
N ILE A 117 35.98 -3.58 -8.49
CA ILE A 117 36.70 -3.72 -9.76
C ILE A 117 36.03 -4.77 -10.65
N CYS A 118 35.67 -5.93 -10.08
CA CYS A 118 34.99 -6.99 -10.81
C CYS A 118 33.58 -6.57 -11.27
N LEU A 119 32.83 -5.81 -10.46
CA LEU A 119 31.53 -5.24 -10.86
C LEU A 119 31.69 -4.24 -12.01
N ALA A 120 32.69 -3.37 -11.97
CA ALA A 120 33.01 -2.47 -13.09
C ALA A 120 33.34 -3.24 -14.37
N LEU A 121 34.08 -4.36 -14.22
CA LEU A 121 34.43 -5.24 -15.34
C LEU A 121 33.20 -5.95 -15.91
N SER A 122 32.33 -6.49 -15.06
CA SER A 122 31.05 -7.10 -15.47
C SER A 122 30.16 -6.11 -16.21
N ALA A 123 30.01 -4.89 -15.67
CA ALA A 123 29.22 -3.83 -16.30
C ALA A 123 29.76 -3.45 -17.70
N LEU A 124 31.09 -3.48 -17.87
CA LEU A 124 31.76 -3.22 -19.16
C LEU A 124 31.46 -4.34 -20.16
N ILE A 125 31.62 -5.60 -19.73
CA ILE A 125 31.40 -6.79 -20.55
C ILE A 125 29.95 -6.87 -21.02
N LEU A 126 28.98 -6.55 -20.16
CA LEU A 126 27.56 -6.48 -20.51
C LEU A 126 27.26 -5.41 -21.59
N ARG A 127 27.99 -4.29 -21.57
CA ARG A 127 27.85 -3.16 -22.53
C ARG A 127 28.76 -3.28 -23.75
N ALA A 128 29.48 -4.39 -23.89
CA ALA A 128 30.38 -4.67 -25.01
C ALA A 128 29.73 -5.54 -26.10
N VAL A 129 28.47 -5.22 -26.45
CA VAL A 129 27.62 -5.95 -27.41
C VAL A 129 28.28 -6.10 -28.79
N GLU A 130 29.14 -5.15 -29.16
CA GLU A 130 29.90 -5.12 -30.41
C GLU A 130 30.82 -6.33 -30.60
N HIS A 131 31.29 -6.98 -29.52
CA HIS A 131 32.21 -8.13 -29.62
C HIS A 131 31.53 -9.43 -30.06
N ARG A 132 30.20 -9.46 -30.29
CA ARG A 132 29.35 -10.64 -30.54
C ARG A 132 29.34 -11.70 -29.42
N LYS A 133 30.49 -11.97 -28.81
CA LYS A 133 30.72 -12.91 -27.71
C LYS A 133 31.69 -12.35 -26.63
N PRO A 134 31.28 -11.31 -25.89
CA PRO A 134 32.14 -10.68 -24.89
C PRO A 134 32.46 -11.56 -23.68
N VAL A 135 31.60 -12.53 -23.33
CA VAL A 135 31.85 -13.45 -22.21
C VAL A 135 32.94 -14.46 -22.58
N GLU A 136 32.92 -14.98 -23.81
CA GLU A 136 33.98 -15.89 -24.30
C GLU A 136 35.36 -15.21 -24.25
N GLN A 137 35.43 -13.93 -24.64
CA GLN A 137 36.65 -13.12 -24.53
C GLN A 137 37.09 -12.97 -23.06
N LEU A 138 36.17 -12.67 -22.14
CA LEU A 138 36.48 -12.60 -20.71
C LEU A 138 37.06 -13.92 -20.19
N PHE A 139 36.42 -15.06 -20.49
CA PHE A 139 36.89 -16.38 -20.04
C PHE A 139 38.31 -16.70 -20.56
N SER A 140 38.65 -16.27 -21.77
CA SER A 140 40.02 -16.40 -22.29
C SER A 140 41.05 -15.61 -21.45
N SER A 141 40.69 -14.41 -21.00
CA SER A 141 41.53 -13.59 -20.12
C SER A 141 41.58 -14.15 -18.69
N LEU A 142 40.48 -14.71 -18.18
CA LEU A 142 40.44 -15.35 -16.87
C LEU A 142 41.34 -16.59 -16.80
N HIS A 143 41.44 -17.38 -17.86
CA HIS A 143 42.40 -18.49 -17.92
C HIS A 143 43.86 -18.03 -17.81
N GLN A 144 44.20 -16.86 -18.36
CA GLN A 144 45.54 -16.29 -18.20
C GLN A 144 45.77 -15.84 -16.74
N LEU A 145 44.77 -15.23 -16.11
CA LEU A 145 44.83 -14.85 -14.70
C LEU A 145 44.96 -16.06 -13.77
N GLN A 146 44.27 -17.17 -14.05
CA GLN A 146 44.38 -18.43 -13.29
C GLN A 146 45.81 -18.98 -13.26
N SER A 147 46.60 -18.77 -14.32
CA SER A 147 47.99 -19.25 -14.40
C SER A 147 48.97 -18.49 -13.51
N GLN A 148 48.54 -17.38 -12.92
CA GLN A 148 49.34 -16.51 -12.06
C GLN A 148 49.14 -16.85 -10.58
N GLU A 149 50.13 -16.51 -9.75
CA GLU A 149 50.10 -16.78 -8.32
C GLU A 149 48.90 -16.07 -7.64
N ASN A 150 48.04 -16.84 -6.96
CA ASN A 150 46.80 -16.37 -6.31
C ASN A 150 45.71 -15.80 -7.25
N GLY A 151 45.85 -15.96 -8.58
CA GLY A 151 44.87 -15.47 -9.54
C GLY A 151 43.47 -16.09 -9.42
N ASN A 152 43.39 -17.30 -8.84
CA ASN A 152 42.11 -17.98 -8.58
C ASN A 152 41.14 -17.17 -7.70
N LEU A 153 41.65 -16.33 -6.79
CA LEU A 153 40.79 -15.48 -5.94
C LEU A 153 40.10 -14.38 -6.75
N ALA A 154 40.83 -13.73 -7.65
CA ALA A 154 40.25 -12.73 -8.55
C ALA A 154 39.28 -13.36 -9.55
N VAL A 155 39.60 -14.55 -10.05
CA VAL A 155 38.72 -15.31 -10.95
C VAL A 155 37.43 -15.73 -10.24
N LEU A 156 37.50 -16.22 -9.01
CA LEU A 156 36.34 -16.59 -8.22
C LEU A 156 35.42 -15.39 -7.93
N GLU A 157 36.01 -14.24 -7.57
CA GLU A 157 35.24 -13.01 -7.36
C GLU A 157 34.58 -12.54 -8.65
N MET A 158 35.32 -12.55 -9.77
CA MET A 158 34.79 -12.18 -11.09
C MET A 158 33.62 -13.08 -11.50
N LEU A 159 33.76 -14.39 -11.31
CA LEU A 159 32.69 -15.35 -11.59
C LEU A 159 31.49 -15.19 -10.64
N THR A 160 31.69 -14.65 -9.43
CA THR A 160 30.59 -14.39 -8.48
C THR A 160 29.77 -13.19 -8.90
N VAL A 161 30.41 -12.08 -9.27
CA VAL A 161 29.70 -10.82 -9.59
C VAL A 161 29.18 -10.75 -11.03
N LEU A 162 29.73 -11.55 -11.95
CA LEU A 162 29.33 -11.53 -13.36
C LEU A 162 27.84 -11.88 -13.58
N PRO A 163 27.27 -12.92 -12.94
CA PRO A 163 25.84 -13.18 -13.02
C PRO A 163 25.00 -12.18 -12.20
N GLU A 164 25.52 -11.62 -11.10
CA GLU A 164 24.82 -10.65 -10.25
C GLU A 164 24.48 -9.35 -10.98
N GLU A 165 25.40 -8.84 -11.81
CA GLU A 165 25.16 -7.63 -12.61
C GLU A 165 24.03 -7.82 -13.65
N VAL A 166 23.85 -9.05 -14.16
CA VAL A 166 22.70 -9.36 -15.04
C VAL A 166 21.38 -9.32 -14.28
N ALA A 167 21.39 -9.68 -12.99
CA ALA A 167 20.20 -9.66 -12.13
C ALA A 167 19.88 -8.24 -11.63
N GLU A 168 20.88 -7.44 -11.23
CA GLU A 168 20.70 -6.06 -10.77
C GLU A 168 20.17 -5.12 -11.89
N ASP A 169 20.64 -5.28 -13.13
CA ASP A 169 20.20 -4.47 -14.28
C ASP A 169 18.73 -4.75 -14.69
N GLN A 170 18.09 -5.83 -14.22
CA GLN A 170 16.67 -6.10 -14.50
C GLN A 170 15.74 -5.05 -13.86
N ASN A 171 16.19 -4.43 -12.77
CA ASN A 171 15.38 -3.51 -11.97
C ASN A 171 15.79 -2.03 -12.10
N ARG A 172 16.93 -1.71 -12.73
CA ARG A 172 17.50 -0.35 -12.69
C ARG A 172 17.87 0.28 -14.04
N ASP A 173 18.36 -0.46 -15.04
CA ASP A 173 18.91 0.13 -16.28
C ASP A 173 18.11 -0.21 -17.55
N HIS A 174 17.39 0.79 -18.06
CA HIS A 174 16.64 0.73 -19.33
C HIS A 174 17.51 0.98 -20.59
N ASN A 175 18.82 1.26 -20.43
CA ASN A 175 19.72 1.58 -21.54
C ASN A 175 20.16 0.36 -22.38
N ILE A 176 19.98 -0.86 -21.88
CA ILE A 176 20.29 -2.10 -22.60
C ILE A 176 18.99 -2.72 -23.11
N ASP A 177 18.93 -3.13 -24.38
CA ASP A 177 17.73 -3.79 -24.90
C ASP A 177 17.55 -5.20 -24.30
N ALA A 178 16.31 -5.69 -24.24
CA ALA A 178 16.04 -7.03 -23.70
C ALA A 178 16.69 -8.16 -24.52
N ALA A 179 16.92 -7.92 -25.81
CA ALA A 179 17.52 -8.90 -26.72
C ALA A 179 19.02 -9.12 -26.44
N SER A 180 19.78 -8.06 -26.22
CA SER A 180 21.21 -8.10 -25.88
C SER A 180 21.41 -8.69 -24.49
N ARG A 181 20.56 -8.35 -23.51
CA ARG A 181 20.57 -9.02 -22.20
C ARG A 181 20.32 -10.53 -22.35
N GLY A 182 19.29 -10.92 -23.11
CA GLY A 182 19.00 -12.33 -23.37
C GLY A 182 20.09 -13.06 -24.16
N GLN A 183 20.85 -12.37 -25.02
CA GLN A 183 22.03 -12.93 -25.68
C GLN A 183 23.19 -13.12 -24.69
N PHE A 184 23.45 -12.10 -23.86
CA PHE A 184 24.47 -12.16 -22.82
C PHE A 184 24.22 -13.29 -21.83
N THR A 185 22.99 -13.43 -21.32
CA THR A 185 22.61 -14.52 -20.40
C THR A 185 22.82 -15.88 -21.05
N ARG A 186 22.44 -16.06 -22.33
CA ARG A 186 22.68 -17.32 -23.05
C ARG A 186 24.16 -17.64 -23.22
N GLU A 187 24.97 -16.64 -23.53
CA GLU A 187 26.42 -16.80 -23.64
C GLU A 187 27.04 -17.15 -22.29
N LEU A 188 26.65 -16.45 -21.22
CA LEU A 188 27.08 -16.72 -19.85
C LEU A 188 26.76 -18.16 -19.44
N LEU A 189 25.51 -18.61 -19.67
CA LEU A 189 25.08 -19.96 -19.33
C LEU A 189 25.83 -21.03 -20.13
N SER A 190 26.27 -20.75 -21.35
CA SER A 190 27.08 -21.69 -22.16
C SER A 190 28.43 -22.04 -21.52
N HIS A 191 28.95 -21.18 -20.63
CA HIS A 191 30.18 -21.42 -19.88
C HIS A 191 29.97 -22.12 -18.52
N THR A 192 28.74 -22.50 -18.19
CA THR A 192 28.41 -23.22 -16.94
C THR A 192 29.31 -24.42 -16.67
N PRO A 193 29.57 -25.35 -17.63
CA PRO A 193 30.39 -26.53 -17.37
C PRO A 193 31.81 -26.18 -16.90
N THR A 194 32.42 -25.14 -17.49
CA THR A 194 33.75 -24.65 -17.12
C THR A 194 33.77 -24.10 -15.70
N VAL A 195 32.73 -23.35 -15.32
CA VAL A 195 32.61 -22.77 -13.97
C VAL A 195 32.37 -23.85 -12.92
N LEU A 196 31.46 -24.79 -13.16
CA LEU A 196 31.21 -25.89 -12.23
C LEU A 196 32.47 -26.75 -12.03
N GLN A 197 33.23 -27.02 -13.11
CA GLN A 197 34.50 -27.73 -13.01
C GLN A 197 35.55 -26.94 -12.20
N PHE A 198 35.64 -25.62 -12.41
CA PHE A 198 36.52 -24.74 -11.63
C PHE A 198 36.15 -24.76 -10.13
N LEU A 199 34.87 -24.61 -9.79
CA LEU A 199 34.40 -24.65 -8.41
C LEU A 199 34.66 -26.00 -7.74
N LEU A 200 34.48 -27.11 -8.47
CA LEU A 200 34.82 -28.45 -7.99
C LEU A 200 36.31 -28.55 -7.65
N LEU A 201 37.18 -28.15 -8.58
CA LEU A 201 38.63 -28.17 -8.36
C LEU A 201 39.06 -27.30 -7.18
N GLN A 202 38.43 -26.13 -6.98
CA GLN A 202 38.69 -25.28 -5.83
C GLN A 202 38.18 -25.90 -4.51
N SER A 203 37.07 -26.63 -4.54
CA SER A 203 36.52 -27.28 -3.34
C SER A 203 37.35 -28.48 -2.84
N GLU A 204 38.13 -29.11 -3.73
CA GLU A 204 39.00 -30.24 -3.39
C GLU A 204 40.37 -29.80 -2.85
N GLN A 205 40.75 -28.53 -3.05
CA GLN A 205 42.03 -27.99 -2.59
C GLN A 205 42.04 -27.78 -1.08
N ARG A 206 42.75 -28.66 -0.36
CA ARG A 206 42.97 -28.51 1.08
C ARG A 206 44.07 -27.49 1.35
N LEU A 207 43.73 -26.46 2.13
CA LEU A 207 44.67 -25.46 2.64
C LEU A 207 45.07 -25.82 4.07
N ASP A 208 46.35 -25.64 4.41
CA ASP A 208 46.91 -25.96 5.75
C ASP A 208 46.31 -25.11 6.89
N ASN A 209 45.59 -24.03 6.56
CA ASN A 209 44.96 -23.13 7.53
C ASN A 209 43.43 -23.26 7.45
N GLU A 210 42.81 -23.80 8.51
CA GLU A 210 41.36 -24.02 8.62
C GLU A 210 40.55 -22.74 8.39
N ILE A 211 40.98 -21.59 8.90
CA ILE A 211 40.27 -20.31 8.73
C ILE A 211 40.24 -19.90 7.25
N LYS A 212 41.39 -20.01 6.56
CA LYS A 212 41.47 -19.70 5.12
C LYS A 212 40.67 -20.69 4.28
N HIS A 213 40.66 -21.95 4.68
CA HIS A 213 39.86 -22.99 4.04
C HIS A 213 38.34 -22.70 4.16
N HIS A 214 37.86 -22.33 5.35
CA HIS A 214 36.47 -21.95 5.56
C HIS A 214 36.05 -20.71 4.77
N GLU A 215 36.90 -19.68 4.74
CA GLU A 215 36.63 -18.47 3.94
C GLU A 215 36.61 -18.77 2.43
N THR A 216 37.50 -19.66 1.97
CA THR A 216 37.49 -20.12 0.56
C THR A 216 36.21 -20.88 0.24
N ASN A 217 35.76 -21.80 1.11
CA ASN A 217 34.49 -22.51 0.93
C ASN A 217 33.30 -21.56 0.86
N ARG A 218 33.28 -20.54 1.71
CA ARG A 218 32.23 -19.51 1.68
C ARG A 218 32.20 -18.75 0.35
N ARG A 219 33.36 -18.42 -0.22
CA ARG A 219 33.47 -17.78 -1.55
C ARG A 219 33.02 -18.71 -2.67
N ILE A 220 33.38 -20.00 -2.61
CA ILE A 220 32.92 -21.02 -3.55
C ILE A 220 31.39 -21.12 -3.54
N LEU A 221 30.78 -21.16 -2.35
CA LEU A 221 29.32 -21.20 -2.19
C LEU A 221 28.64 -19.93 -2.72
N ARG A 222 29.20 -18.74 -2.48
CA ARG A 222 28.68 -17.48 -3.03
C ARG A 222 28.73 -17.45 -4.56
N CYS A 223 29.85 -17.90 -5.14
CA CYS A 223 29.96 -18.04 -6.58
C CYS A 223 28.89 -19.01 -7.10
N LEU A 224 28.73 -20.17 -6.46
CA LEU A 224 27.70 -21.13 -6.86
C LEU A 224 26.29 -20.52 -6.78
N LEU A 225 25.96 -19.82 -5.68
CA LEU A 225 24.68 -19.16 -5.48
C LEU A 225 24.33 -18.19 -6.61
N SER A 226 25.28 -17.34 -6.99
CA SER A 226 25.11 -16.37 -8.08
C SER A 226 24.78 -17.06 -9.42
N TRP A 227 25.46 -18.17 -9.73
CA TRP A 227 25.18 -18.96 -10.94
C TRP A 227 23.85 -19.70 -10.88
N VAL A 228 23.45 -20.20 -9.71
CA VAL A 228 22.13 -20.84 -9.51
C VAL A 228 21.01 -19.83 -9.78
N ARG A 229 21.14 -18.58 -9.29
CA ARG A 229 20.16 -17.49 -9.50
C ARG A 229 19.95 -17.12 -10.97
N VAL A 230 20.98 -17.28 -11.82
CA VAL A 230 20.87 -17.05 -13.27
C VAL A 230 20.43 -18.31 -14.04
N GLY A 231 20.33 -19.46 -13.36
CA GLY A 231 19.77 -20.70 -13.90
C GLY A 231 20.82 -21.65 -14.49
N CYS A 232 22.02 -21.73 -13.92
CA CYS A 232 23.12 -22.54 -14.46
C CYS A 232 22.79 -24.04 -14.64
N PHE A 233 21.97 -24.65 -13.76
CA PHE A 233 21.58 -26.06 -13.92
C PHE A 233 20.34 -26.28 -14.80
N SER A 234 19.77 -25.24 -15.42
CA SER A 234 18.57 -25.37 -16.28
C SER A 234 18.80 -26.30 -17.49
N GLU A 235 20.04 -26.35 -17.99
CA GLU A 235 20.44 -27.20 -19.13
C GLU A 235 20.87 -28.61 -18.69
N ILE A 236 21.05 -28.85 -17.40
CA ILE A 236 21.49 -30.14 -16.86
C ILE A 236 20.26 -31.04 -16.65
N PRO A 237 20.28 -32.30 -17.12
CA PRO A 237 19.17 -33.21 -16.91
C PRO A 237 18.79 -33.32 -15.42
N PRO A 238 17.50 -33.23 -15.05
CA PRO A 238 17.06 -33.24 -13.65
C PRO A 238 17.57 -34.44 -12.84
N ARG A 239 17.82 -35.58 -13.50
CA ARG A 239 18.31 -36.81 -12.88
C ARG A 239 19.80 -36.79 -12.50
N SER A 240 20.60 -35.89 -13.08
CA SER A 240 22.05 -35.82 -12.83
C SER A 240 22.45 -34.84 -11.72
N LEU A 241 21.60 -33.86 -11.41
CA LEU A 241 21.87 -32.87 -10.36
C LEU A 241 21.99 -33.49 -8.95
N PRO A 242 21.13 -34.45 -8.52
CA PRO A 242 21.24 -35.09 -7.21
C PRO A 242 22.57 -35.79 -6.95
N THR A 243 23.21 -36.27 -8.01
CA THR A 243 24.48 -36.99 -7.96
C THR A 243 25.70 -36.08 -8.16
N HIS A 244 25.48 -34.78 -8.34
CA HIS A 244 26.57 -33.86 -8.64
C HIS A 244 27.45 -33.61 -7.39
N PRO A 245 28.80 -33.70 -7.48
CA PRO A 245 29.66 -33.60 -6.30
C PRO A 245 29.57 -32.24 -5.57
N LEU A 246 29.26 -31.14 -6.28
CA LEU A 246 29.02 -29.84 -5.64
C LEU A 246 27.81 -29.86 -4.69
N LEU A 247 26.77 -30.64 -4.99
CA LEU A 247 25.62 -30.73 -4.08
C LEU A 247 26.04 -31.40 -2.76
N SER A 248 26.86 -32.45 -2.83
CA SER A 248 27.48 -33.07 -1.65
C SER A 248 28.36 -32.08 -0.88
N PHE A 249 29.12 -31.22 -1.57
CA PHE A 249 29.90 -30.16 -0.95
C PHE A 249 29.03 -29.12 -0.22
N VAL A 250 27.93 -28.67 -0.85
CA VAL A 250 26.96 -27.75 -0.23
C VAL A 250 26.36 -28.38 1.03
N PHE A 251 25.92 -29.64 0.96
CA PHE A 251 25.39 -30.37 2.11
C PHE A 251 26.39 -30.50 3.26
N ASN A 252 27.65 -30.85 2.95
CA ASN A 252 28.69 -30.95 3.98
C ASN A 252 28.99 -29.58 4.62
N SER A 253 28.82 -28.49 3.87
CA SER A 253 29.02 -27.13 4.36
C SER A 253 27.98 -26.68 5.39
N LEU A 254 26.84 -27.39 5.52
CA LEU A 254 25.85 -27.16 6.59
C LEU A 254 26.39 -27.51 7.99
N GLN A 255 27.42 -28.36 8.09
CA GLN A 255 28.03 -28.70 9.39
C GLN A 255 29.01 -27.63 9.90
N VAL A 256 29.29 -26.61 9.08
CA VAL A 256 30.32 -25.60 9.35
C VAL A 256 29.66 -24.24 9.54
N SER A 257 29.82 -23.64 10.73
CA SER A 257 29.13 -22.41 11.15
C SER A 257 29.39 -21.18 10.27
N SER A 258 30.58 -21.07 9.68
CA SER A 258 30.97 -19.94 8.81
C SER A 258 30.39 -20.01 7.39
N SER A 259 30.01 -21.21 6.93
CA SER A 259 29.42 -21.45 5.60
C SER A 259 27.94 -21.82 5.63
N PHE A 260 27.37 -22.04 6.82
CA PHE A 260 25.99 -22.48 7.01
C PHE A 260 24.97 -21.61 6.25
N ASP A 261 24.99 -20.29 6.45
CA ASP A 261 24.01 -19.38 5.85
C ASP A 261 24.00 -19.46 4.32
N VAL A 262 25.20 -19.40 3.72
CA VAL A 262 25.35 -19.44 2.27
C VAL A 262 24.97 -20.82 1.72
N ALA A 263 25.25 -21.90 2.46
CA ALA A 263 24.84 -23.25 2.07
C ALA A 263 23.30 -23.42 2.10
N VAL A 264 22.64 -22.86 3.12
CA VAL A 264 21.16 -22.81 3.20
C VAL A 264 20.58 -22.03 2.02
N GLU A 265 21.10 -20.83 1.74
CA GLU A 265 20.65 -20.00 0.61
C GLU A 265 20.80 -20.73 -0.73
N VAL A 266 21.94 -21.42 -0.95
CA VAL A 266 22.17 -22.23 -2.17
C VAL A 266 21.13 -23.33 -2.29
N LEU A 267 20.83 -24.05 -1.21
CA LEU A 267 19.85 -25.14 -1.25
C LEU A 267 18.42 -24.61 -1.48
N ILE A 268 18.03 -23.50 -0.86
CA ILE A 268 16.73 -22.86 -1.08
C ILE A 268 16.57 -22.44 -2.55
N GLU A 269 17.57 -21.75 -3.11
CA GLU A 269 17.53 -21.32 -4.51
C GLU A 269 17.47 -22.53 -5.47
N LEU A 270 18.20 -23.60 -5.16
CA LEU A 270 18.13 -24.84 -5.95
C LEU A 270 16.75 -25.51 -5.83
N VAL A 271 16.15 -25.55 -4.65
CA VAL A 271 14.82 -26.15 -4.42
C VAL A 271 13.74 -25.44 -5.22
N SER A 272 13.75 -24.11 -5.20
CA SER A 272 12.76 -23.29 -5.91
C SER A 272 12.82 -23.43 -7.44
N ARG A 273 13.98 -23.81 -8.00
CA ARG A 273 14.22 -23.84 -9.46
C ARG A 273 14.21 -25.23 -10.08
N TYR A 274 14.43 -26.29 -9.31
CA TYR A 274 14.64 -27.64 -9.84
C TYR A 274 13.63 -28.65 -9.28
N GLU A 275 12.59 -28.98 -10.06
CA GLU A 275 11.46 -29.84 -9.66
C GLU A 275 11.85 -31.20 -9.06
N GLY A 276 12.99 -31.79 -9.48
CA GLY A 276 13.44 -33.11 -9.00
C GLY A 276 14.23 -33.08 -7.68
N LEU A 277 14.67 -31.90 -7.24
CA LEU A 277 15.52 -31.78 -6.07
C LEU A 277 14.77 -31.95 -4.73
N PRO A 278 13.54 -31.40 -4.53
CA PRO A 278 12.78 -31.57 -3.30
C PRO A 278 12.67 -33.04 -2.87
N GLN A 279 12.40 -33.95 -3.81
CA GLN A 279 12.31 -35.39 -3.51
C GLN A 279 13.60 -35.96 -2.93
N VAL A 280 14.76 -35.49 -3.41
CA VAL A 280 16.07 -35.96 -2.96
C VAL A 280 16.39 -35.38 -1.58
N LEU A 281 16.15 -34.09 -1.36
CA LEU A 281 16.38 -33.48 -0.06
C LEU A 281 15.43 -34.03 1.01
N LEU A 282 14.20 -34.40 0.62
CA LEU A 282 13.23 -35.06 1.50
C LEU A 282 13.81 -36.37 2.08
N THR A 283 14.54 -37.17 1.29
CA THR A 283 15.23 -38.37 1.80
C THR A 283 16.35 -38.06 2.81
N LYS A 284 16.80 -36.81 2.89
CA LYS A 284 17.85 -36.33 3.81
C LYS A 284 17.28 -35.63 5.05
N ILE A 285 15.96 -35.43 5.13
CA ILE A 285 15.33 -34.72 6.26
C ILE A 285 15.64 -35.37 7.60
N GLN A 286 15.60 -36.70 7.67
CA GLN A 286 15.91 -37.39 8.92
C GLN A 286 17.34 -37.08 9.40
N TYR A 287 18.29 -36.95 8.47
CA TYR A 287 19.66 -36.55 8.82
C TYR A 287 19.71 -35.09 9.29
N LEU A 288 19.07 -34.16 8.57
CA LEU A 288 19.02 -32.74 8.94
C LEU A 288 18.39 -32.54 10.33
N LYS A 289 17.32 -33.29 10.62
CA LYS A 289 16.63 -33.27 11.90
C LYS A 289 17.52 -33.77 13.04
N GLU A 290 18.05 -34.99 12.92
CA GLU A 290 18.78 -35.65 14.01
C GLU A 290 20.17 -35.04 14.26
N VAL A 291 20.88 -34.66 13.19
CA VAL A 291 22.29 -34.25 13.28
C VAL A 291 22.45 -32.74 13.44
N LEU A 292 21.55 -31.92 12.89
CA LEU A 292 21.66 -30.47 12.92
C LEU A 292 20.59 -29.81 13.81
N LEU A 293 19.30 -30.11 13.56
CA LEU A 293 18.20 -29.42 14.24
C LEU A 293 18.10 -29.76 15.73
N ILE A 294 18.07 -31.04 16.10
CA ILE A 294 17.94 -31.45 17.51
C ILE A 294 19.08 -30.88 18.37
N PRO A 295 20.36 -30.99 17.98
CA PRO A 295 21.45 -30.34 18.72
C PRO A 295 21.32 -28.82 18.79
N ALA A 296 20.84 -28.16 17.72
CA ALA A 296 20.62 -26.72 17.71
C ALA A 296 19.49 -26.29 18.67
N LEU A 297 18.38 -27.04 18.73
CA LEU A 297 17.29 -26.81 19.68
C LEU A 297 17.76 -26.92 21.14
N VAL A 298 18.59 -27.94 21.44
CA VAL A 298 19.16 -28.11 22.80
C VAL A 298 20.12 -26.98 23.17
N LYS A 299 20.92 -26.52 22.20
CA LYS A 299 21.86 -25.40 22.40
C LYS A 299 21.21 -24.02 22.30
N LYS A 300 19.94 -23.95 21.86
CA LYS A 300 19.24 -22.71 21.50
C LYS A 300 19.99 -21.88 20.46
N ASP A 301 20.53 -22.54 19.43
CA ASP A 301 21.21 -21.87 18.32
C ASP A 301 20.18 -21.39 17.29
N GLU A 302 19.62 -20.21 17.51
CA GLU A 302 18.56 -19.62 16.68
C GLU A 302 18.95 -19.49 15.22
N LYS A 303 20.24 -19.23 14.95
CA LYS A 303 20.75 -19.11 13.58
C LYS A 303 20.62 -20.42 12.81
N ILE A 304 21.00 -21.54 13.42
CA ILE A 304 20.87 -22.87 12.79
C ILE A 304 19.40 -23.26 12.70
N ILE A 305 18.61 -23.03 13.75
CA ILE A 305 17.18 -23.37 13.76
C ILE A 305 16.44 -22.60 12.66
N GLY A 306 16.62 -21.28 12.57
CA GLY A 306 16.00 -20.44 11.55
C GLY A 306 16.38 -20.82 10.13
N GLY A 307 17.68 -21.07 9.88
CA GLY A 307 18.15 -21.51 8.55
C GLY A 307 17.58 -22.86 8.14
N LEU A 308 17.48 -23.82 9.06
CA LEU A 308 16.87 -25.13 8.79
C LEU A 308 15.34 -25.03 8.64
N ALA A 309 14.67 -24.19 9.42
CA ALA A 309 13.24 -23.94 9.30
C ALA A 309 12.89 -23.38 7.92
N CYS A 310 13.66 -22.39 7.42
CA CYS A 310 13.52 -21.85 6.07
C CYS A 310 13.75 -22.93 5.01
N LEU A 311 14.86 -23.68 5.10
CA LEU A 311 15.18 -24.73 4.13
C LEU A 311 14.10 -25.83 4.07
N MET A 312 13.65 -26.32 5.22
CA MET A 312 12.62 -27.37 5.27
C MET A 312 11.26 -26.87 4.80
N SER A 313 10.92 -25.61 5.09
CA SER A 313 9.70 -24.97 4.59
C SER A 313 9.70 -24.88 3.08
N GLU A 314 10.82 -24.45 2.47
CA GLU A 314 10.99 -24.37 1.01
C GLU A 314 10.93 -25.74 0.34
N ILE A 315 11.55 -26.77 0.93
CA ILE A 315 11.45 -28.16 0.42
C ILE A 315 10.00 -28.61 0.37
N GLY A 316 9.23 -28.33 1.42
CA GLY A 316 7.82 -28.69 1.50
C GLY A 316 6.94 -27.93 0.50
N GLN A 317 7.17 -26.62 0.37
CA GLN A 317 6.43 -25.74 -0.54
C GLN A 317 6.71 -26.02 -2.02
N ALA A 318 7.94 -26.43 -2.37
CA ALA A 318 8.28 -26.80 -3.74
C ALA A 318 7.64 -28.13 -4.18
N ALA A 319 7.25 -29.00 -3.24
CA ALA A 319 6.67 -30.30 -3.55
C ALA A 319 5.54 -30.72 -2.58
N PRO A 320 4.43 -29.98 -2.49
CA PRO A 320 3.33 -30.25 -1.56
C PRO A 320 2.68 -31.62 -1.83
N ALA A 321 2.67 -32.06 -3.09
CA ALA A 321 2.18 -33.38 -3.49
C ALA A 321 2.97 -34.54 -2.87
N LEU A 322 4.28 -34.37 -2.62
CA LEU A 322 5.10 -35.39 -1.95
C LEU A 322 4.83 -35.39 -0.44
N ILE A 323 4.63 -34.22 0.15
CA ILE A 323 4.29 -34.10 1.58
C ILE A 323 2.92 -34.76 1.83
N ALA A 324 1.93 -34.48 0.99
CA ALA A 324 0.58 -35.03 1.10
C ALA A 324 0.50 -36.57 1.02
N GLN A 325 1.54 -37.26 0.52
CA GLN A 325 1.61 -38.73 0.54
C GLN A 325 1.83 -39.30 1.94
N ALA A 326 2.16 -38.47 2.92
CA ALA A 326 2.41 -38.85 4.31
C ALA A 326 3.45 -39.97 4.46
N SER A 327 4.52 -39.93 3.66
CA SER A 327 5.66 -40.82 3.85
C SER A 327 6.35 -40.56 5.19
N THR A 328 7.20 -41.49 5.63
CA THR A 328 7.98 -41.34 6.87
C THR A 328 8.84 -40.08 6.87
N GLU A 329 9.39 -39.72 5.72
CA GLU A 329 10.21 -38.52 5.52
C GLU A 329 9.37 -37.24 5.54
N ALA A 330 8.18 -37.27 4.93
CA ALA A 330 7.25 -36.14 4.94
C ALA A 330 6.75 -35.82 6.36
N LEU A 331 6.41 -36.85 7.15
CA LEU A 331 6.02 -36.67 8.54
C LEU A 331 7.20 -36.22 9.41
N ALA A 332 8.42 -36.69 9.12
CA ALA A 332 9.63 -36.21 9.80
C ALA A 332 9.91 -34.73 9.51
N LEU A 333 9.62 -34.25 8.29
CA LEU A 333 9.72 -32.83 7.91
C LEU A 333 8.70 -32.00 8.68
N ALA A 334 7.43 -32.43 8.70
CA ALA A 334 6.38 -31.73 9.43
C ALA A 334 6.67 -31.67 10.94
N ASP A 335 7.16 -32.76 11.54
CA ASP A 335 7.53 -32.81 12.96
C ASP A 335 8.76 -31.92 13.28
N ALA A 336 9.73 -31.86 12.37
CA ALA A 336 10.88 -30.95 12.49
C ALA A 336 10.45 -29.48 12.44
N LEU A 337 9.58 -29.11 11.50
CA LEU A 337 9.03 -27.76 11.41
C LEU A 337 8.15 -27.42 12.61
N LEU A 338 7.34 -28.36 13.10
CA LEU A 338 6.55 -28.19 14.32
C LEU A 338 7.45 -27.91 15.54
N SER A 339 8.59 -28.60 15.64
CA SER A 339 9.60 -28.34 16.68
C SER A 339 10.21 -26.94 16.56
N CYS A 340 10.36 -26.42 15.34
CA CYS A 340 10.80 -25.04 15.09
C CYS A 340 9.75 -24.02 15.50
N VAL A 341 8.46 -24.27 15.21
CA VAL A 341 7.35 -23.40 15.64
C VAL A 341 7.24 -23.37 17.17
N ALA A 342 7.36 -24.53 17.82
CA ALA A 342 7.28 -24.64 19.28
C ALA A 342 8.51 -24.05 20.00
N PHE A 343 9.58 -23.70 19.28
CA PHE A 343 10.78 -23.12 19.87
C PHE A 343 10.50 -21.72 20.44
N PRO A 344 10.82 -21.47 21.73
CA PRO A 344 10.62 -20.16 22.34
C PRO A 344 11.75 -19.20 21.91
N SER A 345 11.55 -18.45 20.83
CA SER A 345 12.39 -17.31 20.43
C SER A 345 11.79 -15.97 20.89
N ASP A 346 12.63 -14.96 21.08
CA ASP A 346 12.18 -13.63 21.49
C ASP A 346 11.72 -12.76 20.31
N ASP A 347 12.08 -13.10 19.07
CA ASP A 347 11.75 -12.29 17.87
C ASP A 347 10.66 -12.92 16.97
N TRP A 348 10.15 -14.11 17.32
CA TRP A 348 9.15 -14.88 16.54
C TRP A 348 9.51 -15.21 15.07
N GLU A 349 10.62 -14.71 14.53
CA GLU A 349 11.06 -14.89 13.13
C GLU A 349 11.09 -16.37 12.68
N ILE A 350 11.56 -17.26 13.56
CA ILE A 350 11.63 -18.70 13.26
C ILE A 350 10.24 -19.26 13.02
N ALA A 351 9.27 -18.96 13.89
CA ALA A 351 7.90 -19.45 13.74
C ALA A 351 7.23 -18.82 12.51
N ASP A 352 7.40 -17.50 12.33
CA ASP A 352 6.86 -16.71 11.22
C ASP A 352 7.33 -17.26 9.86
N SER A 353 8.61 -17.62 9.74
CA SER A 353 9.20 -18.18 8.50
C SER A 353 8.54 -19.50 8.04
N THR A 354 7.84 -20.21 8.93
CA THR A 354 7.19 -21.50 8.60
C THR A 354 5.73 -21.36 8.21
N LEU A 355 5.09 -20.20 8.45
CA LEU A 355 3.64 -20.04 8.28
C LEU A 355 3.18 -20.31 6.85
N GLN A 356 3.92 -19.79 5.86
CA GLN A 356 3.61 -19.98 4.44
C GLN A 356 3.60 -21.46 4.03
N PHE A 357 4.50 -22.28 4.60
CA PHE A 357 4.50 -23.72 4.36
C PHE A 357 3.23 -24.37 4.88
N TRP A 358 2.80 -24.03 6.11
CA TRP A 358 1.61 -24.61 6.72
C TRP A 358 0.33 -24.21 5.98
N CYS A 359 0.20 -22.94 5.58
CA CYS A 359 -0.91 -22.48 4.73
C CYS A 359 -0.93 -23.21 3.38
N SER A 360 0.22 -23.29 2.70
CA SER A 360 0.33 -23.97 1.41
C SER A 360 -0.03 -25.45 1.51
N LEU A 361 0.41 -26.13 2.57
CA LEU A 361 0.09 -27.53 2.83
C LEU A 361 -1.39 -27.72 3.15
N ALA A 362 -1.98 -26.89 4.01
CA ALA A 362 -3.39 -26.97 4.37
C ALA A 362 -4.28 -26.78 3.14
N ASN A 363 -4.03 -25.72 2.36
CA ASN A 363 -4.74 -25.45 1.11
C ASN A 363 -4.62 -26.60 0.10
N TYR A 364 -3.43 -27.17 -0.05
CA TYR A 364 -3.23 -28.34 -0.91
C TYR A 364 -4.05 -29.55 -0.42
N LEU A 365 -4.03 -29.85 0.88
CA LEU A 365 -4.78 -30.97 1.47
C LEU A 365 -6.30 -30.80 1.35
N MET A 366 -6.80 -29.57 1.50
CA MET A 366 -8.22 -29.23 1.30
C MET A 366 -8.65 -29.35 -0.17
N GLY A 367 -7.75 -29.03 -1.11
CA GLY A 367 -7.99 -29.12 -2.55
C GLY A 367 -7.93 -30.54 -3.16
N LEU A 368 -7.54 -31.57 -2.39
CA LEU A 368 -7.48 -32.94 -2.90
C LEU A 368 -8.89 -33.49 -3.21
N ASP A 369 -9.11 -33.88 -4.47
CA ASP A 369 -10.34 -34.55 -4.91
C ASP A 369 -10.71 -35.71 -3.97
N PHE A 370 -11.99 -35.77 -3.60
CA PHE A 370 -12.59 -36.63 -2.57
C PHE A 370 -12.57 -38.14 -2.88
N GLN A 371 -11.42 -38.71 -3.22
CA GLN A 371 -11.21 -40.15 -3.16
C GLN A 371 -11.08 -40.58 -1.68
N ASN A 372 -11.72 -41.69 -1.31
CA ASN A 372 -11.79 -42.19 0.07
C ASN A 372 -10.40 -42.42 0.72
N THR A 373 -9.37 -42.70 -0.07
CA THR A 373 -7.99 -42.88 0.39
C THR A 373 -7.35 -41.58 0.86
N ASN A 374 -7.52 -40.48 0.12
CA ASN A 374 -6.95 -39.17 0.49
C ASN A 374 -7.61 -38.62 1.76
N LYS A 375 -8.93 -38.79 1.91
CA LYS A 375 -9.64 -38.41 3.15
C LYS A 375 -9.13 -39.12 4.40
N LYS A 376 -8.77 -40.41 4.29
CA LYS A 376 -8.21 -41.17 5.42
C LYS A 376 -6.81 -40.68 5.79
N ILE A 377 -5.95 -40.44 4.80
CA ILE A 377 -4.60 -39.90 5.03
C ILE A 377 -4.69 -38.54 5.74
N VAL A 378 -5.53 -37.62 5.23
CA VAL A 378 -5.73 -36.31 5.86
C VAL A 378 -6.28 -36.46 7.28
N GLY A 379 -7.33 -37.25 7.47
CA GLY A 379 -8.01 -37.41 8.76
C GLY A 379 -7.20 -38.15 9.83
N GLU A 380 -6.44 -39.20 9.47
CA GLU A 380 -5.71 -40.02 10.44
C GLU A 380 -4.29 -39.51 10.70
N LEU A 381 -3.62 -38.92 9.69
CA LEU A 381 -2.20 -38.56 9.79
C LEU A 381 -1.98 -37.04 9.91
N PHE A 382 -2.70 -36.21 9.16
CA PHE A 382 -2.47 -34.75 9.18
C PHE A 382 -3.32 -33.99 10.19
N VAL A 383 -4.55 -34.40 10.48
CA VAL A 383 -5.37 -33.76 11.54
C VAL A 383 -4.64 -33.73 12.90
N PRO A 384 -3.96 -34.78 13.37
CA PRO A 384 -3.14 -34.72 14.58
C PRO A 384 -1.97 -33.72 14.48
N VAL A 385 -1.33 -33.62 13.31
CA VAL A 385 -0.21 -32.68 13.07
C VAL A 385 -0.70 -31.24 13.15
N PHE A 386 -1.78 -30.89 12.46
CA PHE A 386 -2.36 -29.54 12.51
C PHE A 386 -2.98 -29.22 13.88
N SER A 387 -3.48 -30.24 14.59
CA SER A 387 -3.91 -30.11 15.99
C SER A 387 -2.74 -29.75 16.90
N ALA A 388 -1.59 -30.40 16.75
CA ALA A 388 -0.38 -30.09 17.50
C ALA A 388 0.24 -28.74 17.10
N LEU A 389 0.13 -28.37 15.82
CA LEU A 389 0.51 -27.05 15.32
C LEU A 389 -0.31 -25.95 16.01
N LEU A 390 -1.63 -26.13 16.13
CA LEU A 390 -2.48 -25.19 16.86
C LEU A 390 -2.02 -25.05 18.32
N ASP A 391 -1.63 -26.14 18.99
CA ASP A 391 -1.12 -26.07 20.36
C ASP A 391 0.19 -25.28 20.43
N ALA A 392 1.12 -25.50 19.49
CA ALA A 392 2.37 -24.75 19.42
C ALA A 392 2.12 -23.26 19.15
N LEU A 393 1.26 -22.92 18.20
CA LEU A 393 0.87 -21.54 17.88
C LEU A 393 0.23 -20.85 19.09
N LEU A 394 -0.68 -21.52 19.80
CA LEU A 394 -1.31 -21.00 21.01
C LEU A 394 -0.31 -20.70 22.13
N GLN A 395 0.82 -21.41 22.20
CA GLN A 395 1.91 -21.06 23.12
C GLN A 395 2.70 -19.84 22.63
N ARG A 396 2.96 -19.74 21.32
CA ARG A 396 3.78 -18.66 20.75
C ARG A 396 3.06 -17.32 20.68
N VAL A 397 1.74 -17.31 20.54
CA VAL A 397 0.96 -16.06 20.52
C VAL A 397 0.77 -15.43 21.90
N GLN A 398 1.11 -16.12 22.99
CA GLN A 398 0.91 -15.60 24.34
C GLN A 398 1.67 -14.28 24.56
N VAL A 399 0.95 -13.26 25.03
CA VAL A 399 1.58 -12.02 25.49
C VAL A 399 2.24 -12.31 26.84
N VAL A 400 3.56 -12.19 26.89
CA VAL A 400 4.33 -12.44 28.12
C VAL A 400 3.96 -11.37 29.15
N ASP A 401 3.49 -11.82 30.32
CA ASP A 401 3.31 -10.95 31.48
C ASP A 401 4.70 -10.56 31.98
N ALA A 402 5.14 -9.34 31.72
CA ALA A 402 6.35 -8.76 32.29
C ALA A 402 6.14 -8.51 33.79
N GLY A 403 6.01 -9.60 34.55
CA GLY A 403 5.88 -9.52 35.99
C GLY A 403 7.17 -9.02 36.63
N SER A 404 7.05 -7.91 37.37
CA SER A 404 7.90 -7.46 38.50
C SER A 404 9.04 -6.46 38.29
N ASP A 405 9.44 -6.11 37.06
CA ASP A 405 10.40 -5.00 36.87
C ASP A 405 9.64 -3.78 36.36
N GLY A 406 9.51 -2.77 37.21
CA GLY A 406 8.66 -1.57 37.06
C GLY A 406 8.98 -0.65 35.88
N SER A 407 8.90 -1.15 34.65
CA SER A 407 8.73 -0.32 33.45
C SER A 407 7.24 -0.10 33.22
N ASP A 408 6.78 1.14 33.44
CA ASP A 408 5.48 1.64 33.00
C ASP A 408 5.39 1.52 31.46
N GLY A 409 4.84 0.40 30.97
CA GLY A 409 4.61 0.16 29.56
C GLY A 409 4.25 -1.31 29.30
N LEU A 410 2.96 -1.63 29.32
CA LEU A 410 2.42 -2.91 28.84
C LEU A 410 2.27 -2.88 27.32
N ASP A 411 3.39 -2.77 26.61
CA ASP A 411 3.39 -2.81 25.15
C ASP A 411 3.69 -4.23 24.66
N ILE A 412 2.87 -4.71 23.71
CA ILE A 412 3.12 -5.97 23.02
C ILE A 412 4.38 -5.77 22.15
N PRO A 413 5.39 -6.66 22.22
CA PRO A 413 6.55 -6.57 21.36
C PRO A 413 6.17 -6.48 19.87
N ASP A 414 6.85 -5.62 19.11
CA ASP A 414 6.57 -5.44 17.68
C ASP A 414 6.61 -6.76 16.89
N GLY A 415 7.57 -7.64 17.22
CA GLY A 415 7.68 -8.98 16.64
C GLY A 415 6.46 -9.87 16.90
N LEU A 416 5.90 -9.83 18.12
CA LEU A 416 4.67 -10.57 18.45
C LEU A 416 3.45 -9.97 17.74
N THR A 417 3.40 -8.64 17.61
CA THR A 417 2.32 -7.95 16.89
C THR A 417 2.32 -8.33 15.41
N HIS A 418 3.50 -8.37 14.77
CA HIS A 418 3.66 -8.83 13.39
C HIS A 418 3.25 -10.30 13.25
N PHE A 419 3.77 -11.18 14.12
CA PHE A 419 3.44 -12.60 14.11
C PHE A 419 1.93 -12.86 14.28
N ARG A 420 1.26 -12.19 15.24
CA ARG A 420 -0.20 -12.30 15.44
C ARG A 420 -0.99 -11.87 14.20
N SER A 421 -0.53 -10.84 13.48
CA SER A 421 -1.19 -10.35 12.27
C SER A 421 -1.09 -11.37 11.12
N ASN A 422 0.03 -12.10 11.02
CA ASN A 422 0.26 -13.09 9.95
C ASN A 422 -0.46 -14.43 10.18
N LEU A 423 -1.06 -14.65 11.35
CA LEU A 423 -1.68 -15.94 11.70
C LEU A 423 -3.10 -16.13 11.19
N GLU A 424 -3.77 -15.08 10.70
CA GLU A 424 -5.19 -15.14 10.32
C GLU A 424 -5.48 -16.28 9.33
N GLU A 425 -4.76 -16.29 8.21
CA GLU A 425 -4.93 -17.27 7.15
C GLU A 425 -4.69 -18.70 7.67
N LEU A 426 -3.60 -18.90 8.41
CA LEU A 426 -3.26 -20.22 8.95
C LEU A 426 -4.30 -20.71 9.98
N CYS A 427 -4.79 -19.83 10.86
CA CYS A 427 -5.81 -20.19 11.83
C CYS A 427 -7.12 -20.60 11.14
N VAL A 428 -7.51 -19.90 10.07
CA VAL A 428 -8.67 -20.25 9.24
C VAL A 428 -8.47 -21.61 8.58
N ASP A 429 -7.31 -21.84 7.96
CA ASP A 429 -6.95 -23.11 7.32
C ASP A 429 -6.99 -24.29 8.31
N ILE A 430 -6.42 -24.12 9.50
CA ILE A 430 -6.48 -25.11 10.59
C ILE A 430 -7.94 -25.36 10.99
N CYS A 431 -8.76 -24.30 11.13
CA CYS A 431 -10.16 -24.43 11.50
C CYS A 431 -10.96 -25.24 10.48
N GLN A 432 -10.71 -25.02 9.18
CA GLN A 432 -11.35 -25.76 8.10
C GLN A 432 -10.91 -27.23 8.07
N LEU A 433 -9.62 -27.50 8.28
CA LEU A 433 -9.06 -28.86 8.27
C LEU A 433 -9.51 -29.70 9.47
N LEU A 434 -9.48 -29.14 10.68
CA LEU A 434 -9.96 -29.82 11.89
C LEU A 434 -11.48 -29.92 11.95
N GLY A 435 -12.17 -28.99 11.27
CA GLY A 435 -13.59 -28.74 11.38
C GLY A 435 -13.91 -27.78 12.53
N SER A 436 -14.76 -26.78 12.25
CA SER A 436 -15.09 -25.68 13.16
C SER A 436 -15.56 -26.15 14.54
N GLY A 437 -16.32 -27.24 14.61
CA GLY A 437 -16.76 -27.81 15.89
C GLY A 437 -15.63 -28.36 16.75
N ALA A 438 -14.69 -29.11 16.16
CA ALA A 438 -13.53 -29.65 16.88
C ALA A 438 -12.57 -28.52 17.29
N PHE A 439 -12.38 -27.53 16.42
CA PHE A 439 -11.56 -26.35 16.69
C PHE A 439 -12.12 -25.55 17.89
N VAL A 440 -13.40 -25.17 17.86
CA VAL A 440 -14.05 -24.42 18.94
C VAL A 440 -14.07 -25.24 20.24
N GLN A 441 -14.37 -26.54 20.17
CA GLN A 441 -14.31 -27.41 21.35
C GLN A 441 -12.90 -27.47 21.93
N LYS A 442 -11.85 -27.56 21.11
CA LYS A 442 -10.47 -27.59 21.58
C LYS A 442 -10.09 -26.31 22.32
N LEU A 443 -10.52 -25.15 21.83
CA LEU A 443 -10.27 -23.86 22.50
C LEU A 443 -11.07 -23.69 23.80
N LEU A 444 -12.30 -24.20 23.88
CA LEU A 444 -13.19 -23.97 25.03
C LEU A 444 -13.19 -25.09 26.09
N SER A 445 -12.65 -26.28 25.79
CA SER A 445 -12.77 -27.48 26.67
C SER A 445 -11.73 -27.59 27.79
N VAL A 446 -10.65 -26.80 27.79
CA VAL A 446 -9.50 -26.99 28.70
C VAL A 446 -9.73 -26.32 30.06
N GLY A 447 -10.08 -27.09 31.10
CA GLY A 447 -9.96 -26.66 32.52
C GLY A 447 -11.17 -25.96 33.16
N TRP A 448 -12.27 -25.76 32.45
CA TRP A 448 -13.40 -24.92 32.91
C TRP A 448 -14.48 -25.67 33.71
N ASN A 449 -14.31 -26.99 33.87
CA ASN A 449 -15.30 -27.90 34.46
C ASN A 449 -14.93 -28.34 35.90
N SER A 450 -13.71 -28.04 36.36
CA SER A 450 -13.26 -28.28 37.73
C SER A 450 -13.10 -26.96 38.47
N ALA A 451 -13.71 -26.85 39.66
CA ALA A 451 -13.60 -25.67 40.51
C ALA A 451 -12.16 -25.38 41.02
N ASP A 452 -11.22 -26.33 40.83
CA ASP A 452 -9.89 -26.31 41.45
C ASP A 452 -8.71 -26.07 40.48
N SER A 453 -8.95 -25.81 39.18
CA SER A 453 -7.87 -25.51 38.21
C SER A 453 -8.17 -24.23 37.43
N PHE A 454 -7.63 -23.11 37.88
CA PHE A 454 -7.77 -21.83 37.17
C PHE A 454 -6.76 -21.77 36.01
N VAL A 455 -7.25 -21.58 34.79
CA VAL A 455 -6.42 -21.36 33.59
C VAL A 455 -5.72 -20.00 33.71
N PRO A 456 -4.40 -19.88 33.48
CA PRO A 456 -3.71 -18.60 33.49
C PRO A 456 -4.33 -17.60 32.51
N TRP A 457 -4.42 -16.32 32.90
CA TRP A 457 -5.00 -15.27 32.06
C TRP A 457 -4.32 -15.15 30.70
N VAL A 458 -3.00 -15.35 30.66
CA VAL A 458 -2.19 -15.33 29.44
C VAL A 458 -2.64 -16.38 28.44
N GLU A 459 -2.89 -17.60 28.92
CA GLU A 459 -3.36 -18.70 28.09
C GLU A 459 -4.82 -18.51 27.65
N LEU A 460 -5.62 -17.83 28.49
CA LEU A 460 -7.00 -17.49 28.16
C LEU A 460 -7.07 -16.46 27.03
N GLU A 461 -6.27 -15.40 27.12
CA GLU A 461 -6.20 -14.34 26.12
C GLU A 461 -5.80 -14.92 24.76
N ALA A 462 -4.76 -15.76 24.69
CA ALA A 462 -4.31 -16.41 23.46
C ALA A 462 -5.41 -17.25 22.79
N ARG A 463 -6.24 -17.95 23.58
CA ARG A 463 -7.37 -18.74 23.07
C ARG A 463 -8.51 -17.87 22.57
N MET A 464 -8.83 -16.78 23.26
CA MET A 464 -9.86 -15.83 22.80
C MET A 464 -9.40 -15.14 21.52
N PHE A 465 -8.13 -14.75 21.44
CA PHE A 465 -7.50 -14.24 20.23
C PHE A 465 -7.67 -15.23 19.07
N ALA A 466 -7.24 -16.49 19.22
CA ALA A 466 -7.37 -17.50 18.17
C ALA A 466 -8.84 -17.80 17.78
N LEU A 467 -9.77 -17.71 18.73
CA LEU A 467 -11.20 -17.88 18.47
C LEU A 467 -11.80 -16.70 17.68
N ASN A 468 -11.31 -15.48 17.90
CA ASN A 468 -11.71 -14.31 17.14
C ASN A 468 -11.22 -14.37 15.68
N MET A 469 -9.97 -14.82 15.45
CA MET A 469 -9.39 -14.92 14.09
C MET A 469 -10.22 -15.79 13.13
N VAL A 470 -10.91 -16.81 13.66
CA VAL A 470 -11.70 -17.75 12.85
C VAL A 470 -13.19 -17.43 12.82
N ALA A 471 -13.61 -16.28 13.37
CA ALA A 471 -15.02 -16.00 13.61
C ALA A 471 -15.88 -16.06 12.35
N GLU A 472 -15.44 -15.51 11.23
CA GLU A 472 -16.20 -15.56 9.98
C GLU A 472 -16.42 -17.00 9.49
N THR A 473 -15.38 -17.84 9.55
CA THR A 473 -15.45 -19.25 9.14
C THR A 473 -16.38 -20.04 10.05
N VAL A 474 -16.30 -19.81 11.36
CA VAL A 474 -17.16 -20.48 12.34
C VAL A 474 -18.62 -20.03 12.18
N MET A 475 -18.88 -18.73 11.98
CA MET A 475 -20.22 -18.16 11.84
C MET A 475 -20.98 -18.64 10.59
N GLN A 476 -20.30 -19.18 9.58
CA GLN A 476 -20.92 -19.83 8.42
C GLN A 476 -21.54 -21.21 8.75
N CYS A 477 -21.24 -21.79 9.92
CA CYS A 477 -21.80 -23.08 10.33
C CYS A 477 -23.31 -23.00 10.62
N SER A 478 -24.05 -24.05 10.24
CA SER A 478 -25.52 -24.06 10.38
C SER A 478 -26.04 -24.22 11.82
N TYR A 479 -25.20 -24.60 12.78
CA TYR A 479 -25.60 -24.85 14.16
C TYR A 479 -24.81 -23.97 15.15
N PRO A 480 -25.47 -23.29 16.10
CA PRO A 480 -24.79 -22.48 17.10
C PRO A 480 -24.05 -23.36 18.12
N PHE A 481 -22.85 -22.93 18.52
CA PHE A 481 -22.08 -23.59 19.59
C PHE A 481 -22.46 -23.04 20.97
N ASP A 482 -22.11 -23.78 22.04
CA ASP A 482 -22.35 -23.29 23.41
C ASP A 482 -21.25 -22.32 23.87
N PHE A 483 -21.58 -21.03 23.88
CA PHE A 483 -20.73 -19.95 24.41
C PHE A 483 -20.97 -19.66 25.91
N SER A 484 -21.52 -20.60 26.69
CA SER A 484 -21.73 -20.46 28.15
C SER A 484 -20.44 -20.11 28.91
N VAL A 485 -19.32 -20.66 28.44
CA VAL A 485 -17.94 -20.42 28.85
C VAL A 485 -17.58 -18.92 28.77
N VAL A 486 -17.86 -18.29 27.62
CA VAL A 486 -17.63 -16.84 27.40
C VAL A 486 -18.52 -16.01 28.31
N MET A 487 -19.79 -16.39 28.52
CA MET A 487 -20.69 -15.68 29.44
C MET A 487 -20.24 -15.73 30.90
N ARG A 488 -19.67 -16.86 31.35
CA ARG A 488 -19.07 -16.96 32.70
C ARG A 488 -17.90 -16.00 32.86
N LEU A 489 -17.08 -15.89 31.82
CA LEU A 489 -15.94 -14.96 31.71
C LEU A 489 -16.38 -13.50 31.79
N VAL A 490 -17.36 -13.12 30.97
CA VAL A 490 -17.97 -11.78 30.96
C VAL A 490 -18.47 -11.42 32.36
N THR A 491 -19.16 -12.35 33.03
CA THR A 491 -19.67 -12.14 34.38
C THR A 491 -18.53 -11.98 35.40
N ALA A 492 -17.53 -12.86 35.35
CA ALA A 492 -16.39 -12.83 36.26
C ALA A 492 -15.54 -11.56 36.12
N LEU A 493 -15.34 -11.09 34.88
CA LEU A 493 -14.60 -9.86 34.59
C LEU A 493 -15.39 -8.64 35.06
N SER A 494 -16.69 -8.56 34.77
CA SER A 494 -17.55 -7.42 35.12
C SER A 494 -17.68 -7.17 36.63
N THR A 495 -17.49 -8.20 37.47
CA THR A 495 -17.60 -8.08 38.93
C THR A 495 -16.33 -7.59 39.63
N ARG A 496 -15.21 -7.44 38.91
CA ARG A 496 -13.91 -7.07 39.50
C ARG A 496 -13.79 -5.57 39.78
N SER A 497 -13.02 -5.21 40.80
CA SER A 497 -12.72 -3.81 41.13
C SER A 497 -11.87 -3.14 40.03
N PRO A 498 -11.90 -1.81 39.87
CA PRO A 498 -11.09 -1.12 38.85
C PRO A 498 -9.58 -1.27 39.09
N ASP A 499 -9.14 -1.31 40.34
CA ASP A 499 -7.72 -1.50 40.68
C ASP A 499 -7.19 -2.88 40.23
N GLU A 500 -8.04 -3.90 40.28
CA GLU A 500 -7.74 -5.26 39.79
C GLU A 500 -7.81 -5.40 38.26
N ARG A 501 -8.27 -4.39 37.53
CA ARG A 501 -8.43 -4.44 36.06
C ARG A 501 -7.23 -3.92 35.28
N SER A 502 -6.31 -3.25 35.95
CA SER A 502 -5.06 -2.78 35.37
C SER A 502 -4.12 -3.95 35.03
N GLY A 503 -3.17 -3.73 34.12
CA GLY A 503 -2.21 -4.77 33.75
C GLY A 503 -2.66 -5.64 32.58
N PHE A 504 -2.22 -6.91 32.62
CA PHE A 504 -2.54 -7.92 31.62
C PHE A 504 -4.05 -8.15 31.40
N LEU A 505 -4.86 -7.92 32.44
CA LEU A 505 -6.31 -8.10 32.39
C LEU A 505 -6.98 -7.22 31.33
N ALA A 506 -6.40 -6.07 30.96
CA ALA A 506 -6.91 -5.23 29.88
C ALA A 506 -6.84 -5.93 28.51
N PHE A 507 -5.78 -6.73 28.26
CA PHE A 507 -5.68 -7.56 27.05
C PHE A 507 -6.70 -8.70 27.04
N VAL A 508 -6.93 -9.32 28.20
CA VAL A 508 -8.01 -10.32 28.33
C VAL A 508 -9.37 -9.68 28.03
N TYR A 509 -9.63 -8.49 28.57
CA TYR A 509 -10.85 -7.72 28.29
C TYR A 509 -11.02 -7.46 26.80
N LYS A 510 -9.96 -6.99 26.13
CA LYS A 510 -9.92 -6.79 24.68
C LYS A 510 -10.29 -8.05 23.92
N SER A 511 -9.56 -9.16 24.12
CA SER A 511 -9.77 -10.40 23.36
C SER A 511 -11.13 -11.04 23.64
N VAL A 512 -11.65 -10.94 24.88
CA VAL A 512 -13.02 -11.38 25.20
C VAL A 512 -14.06 -10.49 24.53
N ALA A 513 -13.86 -9.18 24.49
CA ALA A 513 -14.77 -8.25 23.81
C ALA A 513 -14.82 -8.50 22.30
N GLU A 514 -13.68 -8.76 21.67
CA GLU A 514 -13.60 -9.14 20.25
C GLU A 514 -14.42 -10.42 19.97
N VAL A 515 -14.28 -11.46 20.79
CA VAL A 515 -15.10 -12.68 20.69
C VAL A 515 -16.58 -12.38 20.92
N VAL A 516 -16.93 -11.58 21.93
CA VAL A 516 -18.32 -11.20 22.21
C VAL A 516 -18.95 -10.47 21.01
N GLY A 517 -18.21 -9.54 20.40
CA GLY A 517 -18.64 -8.83 19.21
C GLY A 517 -18.78 -9.76 18.02
N SER A 518 -17.78 -10.59 17.72
CA SER A 518 -17.77 -11.44 16.53
C SER A 518 -18.82 -12.58 16.56
N TYR A 519 -19.16 -13.06 17.76
CA TYR A 519 -20.17 -14.12 17.97
C TYR A 519 -21.49 -13.59 18.58
N SER A 520 -21.75 -12.28 18.51
CA SER A 520 -22.91 -11.59 19.09
C SER A 520 -24.24 -12.25 18.73
N LYS A 521 -24.44 -12.64 17.46
CA LYS A 521 -25.66 -13.35 16.98
C LYS A 521 -26.00 -14.61 17.76
N TRP A 522 -24.99 -15.41 18.11
CA TRP A 522 -25.19 -16.66 18.83
C TRP A 522 -25.26 -16.44 20.35
N ILE A 523 -24.52 -15.46 20.86
CA ILE A 523 -24.53 -15.07 22.27
C ILE A 523 -25.90 -14.46 22.66
N CYS A 524 -26.48 -13.64 21.77
CA CYS A 524 -27.74 -12.91 21.97
C CYS A 524 -29.01 -13.71 21.67
N SER A 525 -28.91 -15.04 21.52
CA SER A 525 -30.06 -15.91 21.26
C SER A 525 -31.22 -15.65 22.27
N PRO A 526 -32.49 -15.58 21.82
CA PRO A 526 -33.63 -15.10 22.59
C PRO A 526 -33.95 -16.01 23.79
N SER A 527 -33.28 -15.74 24.92
CA SER A 527 -33.49 -16.33 26.26
C SER A 527 -32.42 -15.89 27.28
N ARG A 528 -31.31 -15.28 26.86
CA ARG A 528 -30.19 -14.91 27.74
C ARG A 528 -30.28 -13.44 28.21
N ASN A 529 -29.93 -13.20 29.49
CA ASN A 529 -29.84 -11.87 30.07
C ASN A 529 -28.64 -11.11 29.46
N ILE A 530 -28.91 -10.02 28.72
CA ILE A 530 -27.88 -9.21 28.04
C ILE A 530 -27.18 -8.20 28.97
N ARG A 531 -27.75 -7.91 30.14
CA ARG A 531 -27.24 -6.90 31.06
C ARG A 531 -25.75 -7.08 31.44
N PRO A 532 -25.25 -8.30 31.75
CA PRO A 532 -23.83 -8.50 32.02
C PRO A 532 -22.93 -8.09 30.85
N LEU A 533 -23.39 -8.24 29.61
CA LEU A 533 -22.63 -7.87 28.41
C LEU A 533 -22.53 -6.35 28.25
N PHE A 534 -23.60 -5.61 28.54
CA PHE A 534 -23.54 -4.14 28.51
C PHE A 534 -22.68 -3.58 29.63
N LEU A 535 -22.77 -4.14 30.83
CA LEU A 535 -21.89 -3.73 31.93
C LEU A 535 -20.43 -4.05 31.62
N PHE A 536 -20.16 -5.22 31.05
CA PHE A 536 -18.82 -5.60 30.59
C PHE A 536 -18.26 -4.60 29.56
N CYS A 537 -19.03 -4.29 28.51
CA CYS A 537 -18.60 -3.33 27.49
C CYS A 537 -18.39 -1.94 28.09
N ALA A 538 -19.32 -1.47 28.93
CA ALA A 538 -19.19 -0.18 29.60
C ALA A 538 -17.92 -0.09 30.47
N THR A 539 -17.58 -1.16 31.19
CA THR A 539 -16.34 -1.21 31.97
C THR A 539 -15.10 -1.21 31.08
N GLY A 540 -15.10 -1.96 29.98
CA GLY A 540 -13.94 -2.05 29.08
C GLY A 540 -13.72 -0.79 28.22
N ILE A 541 -14.77 -0.03 27.91
CA ILE A 541 -14.68 1.28 27.22
C ILE A 541 -13.89 2.29 28.04
N THR A 542 -13.88 2.18 29.37
CA THR A 542 -13.11 3.10 30.23
C THR A 542 -11.60 2.84 30.23
N GLU A 543 -11.16 1.70 29.69
CA GLU A 543 -9.75 1.29 29.63
C GLU A 543 -9.21 1.44 28.20
N SER A 544 -8.06 2.11 28.03
CA SER A 544 -7.54 2.46 26.69
C SER A 544 -7.26 1.25 25.78
N ILE A 545 -6.76 0.14 26.32
CA ILE A 545 -6.36 -1.05 25.54
C ILE A 545 -7.59 -1.80 25.00
N SER A 546 -8.68 -1.85 25.77
CA SER A 546 -9.90 -2.59 25.41
C SER A 546 -11.00 -1.72 24.80
N SER A 547 -10.84 -0.39 24.84
CA SER A 547 -11.85 0.58 24.43
C SER A 547 -12.44 0.32 23.04
N ASN A 548 -11.59 0.15 22.02
CA ASN A 548 -12.02 -0.13 20.66
C ASN A 548 -12.81 -1.44 20.53
N ALA A 549 -12.25 -2.54 21.05
CA ALA A 549 -12.90 -3.85 21.03
C ALA A 549 -14.26 -3.83 21.75
N CYS A 550 -14.36 -3.16 22.90
CA CYS A 550 -15.60 -3.04 23.66
C CYS A 550 -16.62 -2.13 22.98
N SER A 551 -16.20 -1.05 22.31
CA SER A 551 -17.07 -0.16 21.54
C SER A 551 -17.69 -0.88 20.35
N SER A 552 -16.88 -1.62 19.57
CA SER A 552 -17.36 -2.45 18.46
C SER A 552 -18.25 -3.60 18.93
N ALA A 553 -17.90 -4.27 20.03
CA ALA A 553 -18.73 -5.31 20.62
C ALA A 553 -20.09 -4.76 21.07
N LEU A 554 -20.13 -3.58 21.71
CA LEU A 554 -21.36 -2.92 22.10
C LEU A 554 -22.26 -2.65 20.89
N ARG A 555 -21.70 -2.15 19.78
CA ARG A 555 -22.43 -1.94 18.53
C ARG A 555 -23.03 -3.23 17.98
N LYS A 556 -22.23 -4.29 17.80
CA LYS A 556 -22.70 -5.58 17.29
C LYS A 556 -23.78 -6.21 18.18
N LEU A 557 -23.63 -6.10 19.50
CA LEU A 557 -24.65 -6.54 20.46
C LEU A 557 -25.96 -5.76 20.27
N CYS A 558 -25.90 -4.44 20.04
CA CYS A 558 -27.09 -3.62 19.80
C CYS A 558 -27.76 -3.95 18.46
N GLU A 559 -26.98 -4.27 17.43
CA GLU A 559 -27.48 -4.68 16.10
C GLU A 559 -28.22 -6.03 16.15
N ASP A 560 -27.69 -7.01 16.88
CA ASP A 560 -28.24 -8.38 16.91
C ASP A 560 -29.32 -8.61 17.99
N ALA A 561 -29.35 -7.81 19.07
CA ALA A 561 -30.24 -8.01 20.21
C ALA A 561 -31.50 -7.12 20.24
N LEU A 562 -31.92 -6.56 19.09
CA LEU A 562 -33.04 -5.60 18.99
C LEU A 562 -34.35 -6.05 19.68
N ALA A 563 -34.67 -7.34 19.68
CA ALA A 563 -35.88 -7.86 20.31
C ALA A 563 -35.85 -7.87 21.86
N ILE A 564 -34.66 -7.93 22.47
CA ILE A 564 -34.44 -8.02 23.94
C ILE A 564 -34.18 -6.63 24.55
N LEU A 565 -33.84 -5.65 23.71
CA LEU A 565 -33.46 -4.28 24.09
C LEU A 565 -34.62 -3.40 24.56
N HIS A 566 -35.87 -3.85 24.42
CA HIS A 566 -37.05 -3.07 24.85
C HIS A 566 -37.23 -2.99 26.38
N ASP A 567 -36.41 -3.68 27.18
CA ASP A 567 -36.41 -3.55 28.64
C ASP A 567 -35.88 -2.15 29.05
N PRO A 568 -36.67 -1.32 29.76
CA PRO A 568 -36.27 0.01 30.19
C PRO A 568 -34.94 0.07 30.96
N GLN A 569 -34.57 -1.00 31.68
CA GLN A 569 -33.31 -1.03 32.44
C GLN A 569 -32.08 -1.13 31.53
N ASN A 570 -32.18 -1.83 30.40
CA ASN A 570 -31.08 -1.95 29.44
C ASN A 570 -30.90 -0.63 28.68
N LEU A 571 -32.00 0.05 28.35
CA LEU A 571 -31.97 1.36 27.73
C LEU A 571 -31.29 2.40 28.63
N GLU A 572 -31.58 2.39 29.94
CA GLU A 572 -30.96 3.34 30.87
C GLU A 572 -29.44 3.15 30.96
N ILE A 573 -28.94 1.90 30.88
CA ILE A 573 -27.50 1.63 30.84
C ILE A 573 -26.88 2.23 29.57
N LEU A 574 -27.51 2.05 28.40
CA LEU A 574 -27.02 2.61 27.14
C LEU A 574 -26.99 4.14 27.14
N ILE A 575 -28.02 4.79 27.70
CA ILE A 575 -28.05 6.25 27.83
C ILE A 575 -27.00 6.74 28.82
N TRP A 576 -26.79 6.04 29.94
CA TRP A 576 -25.71 6.35 30.88
C TRP A 576 -24.33 6.27 30.24
N ILE A 577 -24.10 5.28 29.36
CA ILE A 577 -22.86 5.18 28.57
C ILE A 577 -22.72 6.41 27.65
N GLY A 578 -23.78 6.80 26.94
CA GLY A 578 -23.79 7.98 26.07
C GLY A 578 -23.52 9.29 26.80
N GLU A 579 -24.12 9.50 27.97
CA GLU A 579 -23.89 10.68 28.83
C GLU A 579 -22.45 10.73 29.37
N GLY A 580 -21.78 9.57 29.47
CA GLY A 580 -20.41 9.43 29.95
C GLY A 580 -19.32 9.77 28.93
N LEU A 581 -19.64 9.86 27.64
CA LEU A 581 -18.66 10.02 26.54
C LEU A 581 -17.77 11.26 26.65
N GLU A 582 -18.20 12.34 27.32
CA GLU A 582 -17.32 13.52 27.55
C GLU A 582 -16.19 13.26 28.55
N LYS A 583 -16.36 12.28 29.44
CA LYS A 583 -15.41 11.99 30.53
C LYS A 583 -14.39 10.93 30.15
N TRP A 584 -14.67 10.15 29.11
CA TRP A 584 -13.82 9.06 28.67
C TRP A 584 -12.86 9.54 27.57
N ASN A 585 -11.60 9.14 27.65
CA ASN A 585 -10.58 9.51 26.67
C ASN A 585 -10.65 8.60 25.44
N LEU A 586 -11.73 8.73 24.68
CA LEU A 586 -11.98 7.96 23.47
C LEU A 586 -11.45 8.67 22.22
N THR A 587 -11.08 7.87 21.23
CA THR A 587 -10.86 8.32 19.85
C THR A 587 -12.21 8.60 19.17
N LEU A 588 -12.20 9.36 18.07
CA LEU A 588 -13.43 9.71 17.35
C LEU A 588 -14.16 8.47 16.79
N GLU A 589 -13.41 7.45 16.35
CA GLU A 589 -13.96 6.21 15.81
C GLU A 589 -14.68 5.41 16.91
N GLU A 590 -14.08 5.29 18.09
CA GLU A 590 -14.68 4.60 19.24
C GLU A 590 -15.95 5.30 19.73
N GLU A 591 -15.94 6.64 19.79
CA GLU A 591 -17.15 7.41 20.11
C GLU A 591 -18.27 7.20 19.07
N GLU A 592 -17.91 7.16 17.78
CA GLU A 592 -18.87 6.92 16.69
C GLU A 592 -19.51 5.53 16.79
N GLU A 593 -18.74 4.48 17.12
CA GLU A 593 -19.26 3.12 17.35
C GLU A 593 -20.29 3.09 18.48
N VAL A 594 -19.99 3.73 19.63
CA VAL A 594 -20.90 3.79 20.78
C VAL A 594 -22.16 4.60 20.46
N VAL A 595 -22.02 5.77 19.86
CA VAL A 595 -23.16 6.61 19.45
C VAL A 595 -24.05 5.88 18.45
N THR A 596 -23.45 5.16 17.51
CA THR A 596 -24.16 4.33 16.53
C THR A 596 -24.95 3.23 17.23
N ALA A 597 -24.33 2.49 18.16
CA ALA A 597 -24.97 1.44 18.95
C ALA A 597 -26.23 1.93 19.67
N ILE A 598 -26.11 3.09 20.36
CA ILE A 598 -27.22 3.70 21.09
C ILE A 598 -28.30 4.17 20.11
N THR A 599 -27.93 4.82 19.01
CA THR A 599 -28.89 5.35 18.02
C THR A 599 -29.70 4.25 17.34
N LEU A 600 -29.06 3.15 16.93
CA LEU A 600 -29.74 1.97 16.37
C LEU A 600 -30.76 1.38 17.35
N THR A 601 -30.38 1.30 18.63
CA THR A 601 -31.29 0.84 19.68
C THR A 601 -32.49 1.78 19.84
N LEU A 602 -32.25 3.10 19.86
CA LEU A 602 -33.30 4.12 19.95
C LEU A 602 -34.29 4.05 18.77
N ASN A 603 -33.81 3.74 17.56
CA ASN A 603 -34.67 3.57 16.38
C ASN A 603 -35.59 2.35 16.44
N SER A 604 -35.27 1.37 17.27
CA SER A 604 -36.13 0.20 17.46
C SER A 604 -37.32 0.45 18.39
N ILE A 605 -37.29 1.54 19.19
CA ILE A 605 -38.26 1.83 20.24
C ILE A 605 -39.60 2.32 19.64
N PRO A 606 -40.73 1.68 19.99
CA PRO A 606 -42.05 2.09 19.48
C PRO A 606 -42.65 3.32 20.19
N ASN A 607 -42.21 3.65 21.41
CA ASN A 607 -42.72 4.81 22.17
C ASN A 607 -42.00 6.11 21.75
N LYS A 608 -42.73 7.00 21.07
CA LYS A 608 -42.22 8.29 20.57
C LYS A 608 -41.70 9.22 21.67
N GLU A 609 -42.40 9.33 22.81
CA GLU A 609 -41.98 10.24 23.89
C GLU A 609 -40.68 9.76 24.56
N LEU A 610 -40.57 8.44 24.79
CA LEU A 610 -39.35 7.85 25.34
C LEU A 610 -38.18 8.01 24.37
N LYS A 611 -38.40 7.78 23.07
CA LYS A 611 -37.38 7.99 22.03
C LYS A 611 -36.89 9.44 22.03
N LYS A 612 -37.81 10.42 21.99
CA LYS A 612 -37.49 11.85 22.02
C LYS A 612 -36.71 12.24 23.28
N ASN A 613 -37.14 11.80 24.46
CA ASN A 613 -36.46 12.11 25.72
C ASN A 613 -35.05 11.51 25.77
N SER A 614 -34.88 10.26 25.34
CA SER A 614 -33.58 9.59 25.32
C SER A 614 -32.61 10.21 24.31
N LEU A 615 -33.12 10.62 23.13
CA LEU A 615 -32.32 11.28 22.10
C LEU A 615 -31.88 12.69 22.56
N SER A 616 -32.78 13.42 23.24
CA SER A 616 -32.43 14.68 23.89
C SER A 616 -31.38 14.52 24.98
N ARG A 617 -31.44 13.45 25.79
CA ARG A 617 -30.42 13.15 26.82
C ARG A 617 -29.07 12.85 26.19
N LEU A 618 -29.04 12.04 25.14
CA LEU A 618 -27.80 11.67 24.42
C LEU A 618 -27.10 12.90 23.80
N LEU A 619 -27.86 13.83 23.22
CA LEU A 619 -27.31 15.01 22.54
C LEU A 619 -27.07 16.21 23.47
N SER A 620 -27.65 16.23 24.67
CA SER A 620 -27.53 17.35 25.61
C SER A 620 -26.08 17.74 25.96
N PRO A 621 -25.15 16.81 26.20
CA PRO A 621 -23.74 17.15 26.43
C PRO A 621 -23.11 17.84 25.20
N SER A 622 -23.36 17.28 24.00
CA SER A 622 -22.86 17.82 22.73
C SER A 622 -23.35 19.25 22.46
N TYR A 623 -24.64 19.53 22.70
CA TYR A 623 -25.17 20.89 22.57
C TYR A 623 -24.53 21.83 23.60
N GLY A 624 -24.42 21.40 24.86
CA GLY A 624 -23.80 22.19 25.92
C GLY A 624 -22.32 22.50 25.66
N ALA A 625 -21.57 21.59 25.03
CA ALA A 625 -20.18 21.82 24.63
C ALA A 625 -20.04 22.91 23.56
N ILE A 626 -20.94 22.92 22.56
CA ILE A 626 -20.97 23.93 21.50
C ILE A 626 -21.42 25.29 22.06
N GLU A 627 -22.46 25.31 22.90
CA GLU A 627 -22.93 26.54 23.55
C GLU A 627 -21.85 27.20 24.41
N LYS A 628 -21.11 26.41 25.21
CA LYS A 628 -19.96 26.90 26.00
C LYS A 628 -18.90 27.56 25.12
N LEU A 629 -18.63 27.02 23.94
CA LEU A 629 -17.68 27.62 23.00
C LEU A 629 -18.22 28.93 22.41
N ILE A 630 -19.51 29.00 22.05
CA ILE A 630 -20.13 30.21 21.52
C ILE A 630 -20.18 31.33 22.58
N ASP A 631 -20.51 30.99 23.83
CA ASP A 631 -20.56 31.96 24.93
C ASP A 631 -19.16 32.45 25.33
N ALA A 632 -18.12 31.62 25.14
CA ALA A 632 -16.72 32.03 25.32
C ALA A 632 -16.28 33.15 24.36
N ASP A 633 -16.93 33.33 23.20
CA ASP A 633 -16.64 34.44 22.28
C ASP A 633 -17.05 35.81 22.87
N ARG A 634 -17.92 35.81 23.89
CA ARG A 634 -18.36 37.02 24.62
C ARG A 634 -17.45 37.38 25.78
N GLU A 635 -16.66 36.43 26.29
CA GLU A 635 -15.76 36.63 27.42
C GLU A 635 -14.29 36.53 26.97
N GLU A 636 -13.57 37.66 26.92
CA GLU A 636 -12.12 37.73 26.68
C GLU A 636 -11.19 36.82 27.55
N PRO A 637 -11.55 36.29 28.74
CA PRO A 637 -10.62 35.51 29.58
C PRO A 637 -10.18 34.17 29.00
N LEU A 638 -11.01 33.47 28.20
CA LEU A 638 -10.68 32.12 27.72
C LEU A 638 -9.60 32.11 26.63
N LYS A 639 -9.49 33.19 25.83
CA LYS A 639 -8.37 33.39 24.88
C LYS A 639 -7.02 33.59 25.59
N ARG A 640 -7.00 33.94 26.88
CA ARG A 640 -5.76 34.08 27.68
C ARG A 640 -5.23 32.77 28.24
N ASN A 641 -6.02 31.68 28.22
CA ASN A 641 -5.58 30.36 28.66
C ASN A 641 -5.69 29.32 27.53
N PRO A 642 -4.62 29.12 26.74
CA PRO A 642 -4.64 28.26 25.56
C PRO A 642 -5.08 26.81 25.83
N SER A 643 -4.79 26.25 27.01
CA SER A 643 -5.14 24.86 27.34
C SER A 643 -6.65 24.68 27.58
N ALA A 644 -7.27 25.60 28.32
CA ALA A 644 -8.71 25.59 28.56
C ALA A 644 -9.49 25.80 27.25
N TYR A 645 -9.02 26.71 26.39
CA TYR A 645 -9.62 26.93 25.07
C TYR A 645 -9.53 25.69 24.18
N THR A 646 -8.36 25.03 24.13
CA THR A 646 -8.16 23.81 23.34
C THR A 646 -9.07 22.67 23.81
N GLN A 647 -9.28 22.54 25.13
CA GLN A 647 -10.19 21.54 25.68
C GLN A 647 -11.64 21.81 25.30
N VAL A 648 -12.13 23.06 25.44
CA VAL A 648 -13.50 23.44 25.05
C VAL A 648 -13.71 23.26 23.54
N LEU A 649 -12.73 23.64 22.72
CA LEU A 649 -12.76 23.44 21.28
C LEU A 649 -12.83 21.96 20.91
N SER A 650 -11.99 21.12 21.54
CA SER A 650 -12.01 19.66 21.33
C SER A 650 -13.35 19.04 21.72
N SER A 651 -13.95 19.47 22.84
CA SER A 651 -15.29 19.03 23.26
C SER A 651 -16.37 19.44 22.26
N ALA A 652 -16.32 20.66 21.71
CA ALA A 652 -17.26 21.12 20.69
C ALA A 652 -17.11 20.35 19.37
N VAL A 653 -15.86 20.10 18.93
CA VAL A 653 -15.56 19.26 17.75
C VAL A 653 -16.17 17.86 17.93
N ARG A 654 -15.87 17.19 19.05
CA ARG A 654 -16.47 15.88 19.37
C ARG A 654 -17.99 15.93 19.40
N GLY A 655 -18.58 16.96 20.00
CA GLY A 655 -20.02 17.18 20.03
C GLY A 655 -20.65 17.23 18.63
N LEU A 656 -20.03 17.94 17.68
CA LEU A 656 -20.46 17.99 16.29
C LEU A 656 -20.36 16.62 15.60
N TYR A 657 -19.27 15.87 15.84
CA TYR A 657 -19.14 14.49 15.32
C TYR A 657 -20.26 13.59 15.83
N ARG A 658 -20.56 13.62 17.14
CA ARG A 658 -21.64 12.83 17.75
C ARG A 658 -23.01 13.19 17.17
N ILE A 659 -23.34 14.48 17.01
CA ILE A 659 -24.59 14.91 16.38
C ILE A 659 -24.68 14.39 14.94
N GLY A 660 -23.59 14.50 14.18
CA GLY A 660 -23.49 13.95 12.83
C GLY A 660 -23.78 12.45 12.79
N SER A 661 -23.14 11.65 13.65
CA SER A 661 -23.34 10.19 13.68
C SER A 661 -24.78 9.82 14.08
N VAL A 662 -25.41 10.55 15.01
CA VAL A 662 -26.84 10.36 15.31
C VAL A 662 -27.71 10.62 14.08
N LEU A 663 -27.50 11.74 13.39
CA LEU A 663 -28.27 12.09 12.18
C LEU A 663 -28.10 11.07 11.05
N LEU A 664 -26.89 10.50 10.88
CA LEU A 664 -26.62 9.48 9.87
C LEU A 664 -27.47 8.22 10.09
N HIS A 665 -27.52 7.74 11.34
CA HIS A 665 -28.19 6.49 11.69
C HIS A 665 -29.69 6.64 11.95
N LEU A 666 -30.22 7.86 12.03
CA LEU A 666 -31.66 8.10 12.11
C LEU A 666 -32.39 7.77 10.80
N VAL A 667 -31.70 7.81 9.64
CA VAL A 667 -32.34 7.77 8.31
C VAL A 667 -32.18 6.45 7.56
N ALA A 668 -31.14 5.68 7.86
CA ALA A 668 -30.90 4.40 7.22
C ALA A 668 -30.71 3.28 8.25
N PRO A 669 -31.44 2.15 8.17
CA PRO A 669 -30.80 0.87 8.37
C PRO A 669 -29.80 0.69 7.22
N PRO A 670 -28.52 0.38 7.48
CA PRO A 670 -27.59 0.03 6.42
C PRO A 670 -28.14 -1.16 5.65
N ALA A 671 -27.88 -1.19 4.34
CA ALA A 671 -28.35 -2.18 3.38
C ALA A 671 -27.85 -3.62 3.66
N VAL A 672 -28.30 -4.22 4.76
CA VAL A 672 -28.11 -5.64 5.09
C VAL A 672 -29.49 -6.27 5.25
N HIS A 673 -30.02 -6.74 4.13
CA HIS A 673 -30.82 -7.97 3.99
C HIS A 673 -31.90 -8.31 5.05
N LEU A 674 -32.61 -7.34 5.60
CA LEU A 674 -33.83 -7.61 6.40
C LEU A 674 -35.02 -6.89 5.78
N MET A 675 -35.80 -7.66 5.02
CA MET A 675 -37.16 -7.31 4.62
C MET A 675 -38.04 -7.13 5.86
N ILE A 676 -38.15 -5.91 6.38
CA ILE A 676 -39.34 -5.48 7.10
C ILE A 676 -39.72 -4.10 6.57
N PRO A 677 -40.85 -3.95 5.87
CA PRO A 677 -41.35 -2.65 5.47
C PRO A 677 -41.86 -1.92 6.73
N ARG A 678 -41.08 -0.97 7.26
CA ARG A 678 -41.58 0.02 8.21
C ARG A 678 -42.01 1.28 7.45
N ALA A 679 -43.17 1.81 7.83
CA ALA A 679 -43.80 2.96 7.20
C ALA A 679 -42.87 4.18 7.22
N VAL A 680 -42.80 4.86 6.07
CA VAL A 680 -41.95 6.02 5.77
C VAL A 680 -42.25 7.21 6.72
N ASP A 681 -43.48 7.30 7.24
CA ASP A 681 -43.96 8.39 8.12
C ASP A 681 -43.25 8.51 9.50
N HIS A 682 -42.43 7.53 9.91
CA HIS A 682 -41.83 7.51 11.26
C HIS A 682 -40.42 8.11 11.36
N VAL A 683 -39.68 8.16 10.25
CA VAL A 683 -38.29 8.66 10.22
C VAL A 683 -38.23 10.18 10.10
N GLU A 684 -39.25 10.77 9.46
CA GLU A 684 -39.34 12.20 9.14
C GLU A 684 -39.56 13.09 10.38
N ASP A 685 -40.22 12.58 11.44
CA ASP A 685 -40.54 13.35 12.67
C ASP A 685 -39.30 13.52 13.58
N ASP A 686 -38.39 12.55 13.60
CA ASP A 686 -37.24 12.52 14.53
C ASP A 686 -36.04 13.34 14.03
N THR A 687 -35.79 13.37 12.71
CA THR A 687 -34.72 14.19 12.12
C THR A 687 -35.03 15.67 12.23
N VAL A 688 -36.30 16.06 12.02
CA VAL A 688 -36.80 17.42 12.21
C VAL A 688 -36.57 17.90 13.64
N LEU A 689 -36.84 17.06 14.64
CA LEU A 689 -36.59 17.40 16.05
C LEU A 689 -35.11 17.72 16.34
N VAL A 690 -34.17 16.97 15.75
CA VAL A 690 -32.74 17.24 15.92
C VAL A 690 -32.33 18.52 15.18
N LEU A 691 -32.83 18.72 13.96
CA LEU A 691 -32.56 19.91 13.15
C LEU A 691 -33.03 21.21 13.82
N GLU A 692 -34.20 21.20 14.48
CA GLU A 692 -34.77 22.37 15.16
C GLU A 692 -33.81 23.00 16.18
N PHE A 693 -33.05 22.17 16.90
CA PHE A 693 -32.04 22.62 17.85
C PHE A 693 -30.66 22.79 17.22
N PHE A 694 -30.30 21.91 16.28
CA PHE A 694 -28.97 21.87 15.69
C PHE A 694 -28.69 23.09 14.79
N TRP A 695 -29.60 23.45 13.88
CA TRP A 695 -29.36 24.54 12.93
C TRP A 695 -29.13 25.90 13.63
N PRO A 696 -29.96 26.36 14.58
CA PRO A 696 -29.72 27.64 15.25
C PRO A 696 -28.38 27.71 15.99
N LEU A 697 -27.91 26.59 16.55
CA LEU A 697 -26.58 26.51 17.18
C LEU A 697 -25.47 26.59 16.14
N LEU A 698 -25.59 25.83 15.05
CA LEU A 698 -24.63 25.83 13.96
C LEU A 698 -24.55 27.19 13.25
N GLU A 699 -25.68 27.86 13.03
CA GLU A 699 -25.75 29.20 12.44
C GLU A 699 -25.04 30.24 13.31
N LYS A 700 -25.17 30.16 14.65
CA LYS A 700 -24.40 31.01 15.58
C LYS A 700 -22.91 30.67 15.52
N LEU A 701 -22.57 29.39 15.47
CA LEU A 701 -21.19 28.91 15.43
C LEU A 701 -20.47 29.40 14.16
N PHE A 702 -21.11 29.30 12.99
CA PHE A 702 -20.55 29.80 11.73
C PHE A 702 -20.38 31.32 11.67
N ARG A 703 -21.00 32.08 12.58
CA ARG A 703 -20.81 33.54 12.70
C ARG A 703 -19.74 33.91 13.73
N SER A 704 -19.21 32.95 14.47
CA SER A 704 -18.23 33.17 15.54
C SER A 704 -16.80 33.28 14.99
N SER A 705 -15.90 33.87 15.79
CA SER A 705 -14.47 33.94 15.44
C SER A 705 -13.76 32.57 15.46
N HIS A 706 -14.38 31.56 16.06
CA HIS A 706 -13.80 30.22 16.23
C HIS A 706 -13.70 29.41 14.92
N MET A 707 -14.41 29.82 13.87
CA MET A 707 -14.36 29.17 12.54
C MET A 707 -13.02 29.33 11.82
N GLU A 708 -12.11 30.17 12.32
CA GLU A 708 -10.70 30.20 11.88
C GLU A 708 -10.00 28.86 12.15
N ASN A 709 -10.49 28.05 13.10
CA ASN A 709 -9.93 26.73 13.34
C ASN A 709 -10.45 25.72 12.31
N ALA A 710 -9.54 25.21 11.47
CA ALA A 710 -9.87 24.24 10.41
C ALA A 710 -10.58 22.96 10.93
N SER A 711 -10.18 22.42 12.10
CA SER A 711 -10.77 21.19 12.65
C SER A 711 -12.24 21.37 13.07
N LEU A 712 -12.56 22.54 13.63
CA LEU A 712 -13.92 22.89 14.02
C LEU A 712 -14.80 23.15 12.79
N SER A 713 -14.27 23.88 11.81
CA SER A 713 -14.96 24.14 10.54
C SER A 713 -15.22 22.85 9.76
N ALA A 714 -14.26 21.91 9.74
CA ALA A 714 -14.44 20.59 9.15
C ALA A 714 -15.51 19.76 9.88
N ALA A 715 -15.53 19.75 11.21
CA ALA A 715 -16.54 19.03 11.99
C ALA A 715 -17.96 19.62 11.81
N ALA A 716 -18.07 20.95 11.77
CA ALA A 716 -19.32 21.66 11.49
C ALA A 716 -19.84 21.35 10.08
N CYS A 717 -18.95 21.37 9.09
CA CYS A 717 -19.27 21.04 7.70
C CYS A 717 -19.65 19.56 7.53
N ARG A 718 -18.95 18.61 8.17
CA ARG A 718 -19.31 17.17 8.15
C ARG A 718 -20.69 16.93 8.73
N SER A 719 -20.95 17.43 9.94
CA SER A 719 -22.24 17.26 10.62
C SER A 719 -23.40 17.89 9.83
N LEU A 720 -23.18 19.06 9.22
CA LEU A 720 -24.13 19.68 8.30
C LEU A 720 -24.37 18.85 7.03
N SER A 721 -23.31 18.30 6.44
CA SER A 721 -23.43 17.46 5.24
C SER A 721 -24.28 16.23 5.52
N VAL A 722 -24.10 15.59 6.68
CA VAL A 722 -24.94 14.47 7.10
C VAL A 722 -26.38 14.92 7.35
N ALA A 723 -26.57 16.08 8.00
CA ALA A 723 -27.89 16.65 8.26
C ALA A 723 -28.67 16.90 6.96
N VAL A 724 -27.99 17.36 5.91
CA VAL A 724 -28.57 17.60 4.58
C VAL A 724 -29.11 16.31 3.97
N HIS A 725 -28.29 15.25 3.92
CA HIS A 725 -28.72 13.95 3.38
C HIS A 725 -29.84 13.32 4.23
N SER A 726 -29.81 13.50 5.55
CA SER A 726 -30.76 12.87 6.46
C SER A 726 -32.14 13.54 6.45
N SER A 727 -32.22 14.82 6.13
CA SER A 727 -33.43 15.61 6.36
C SER A 727 -34.32 15.79 5.14
N GLY A 728 -33.85 15.40 3.94
CA GLY A 728 -34.61 15.46 2.70
C GLY A 728 -35.26 16.83 2.45
N GLU A 729 -36.52 16.84 2.01
CA GLU A 729 -37.26 18.07 1.66
C GLU A 729 -37.45 19.04 2.84
N HIS A 730 -37.41 18.57 4.09
CA HIS A 730 -37.55 19.45 5.27
C HIS A 730 -36.39 20.45 5.41
N PHE A 731 -35.26 20.17 4.77
CA PHE A 731 -34.10 21.06 4.77
C PHE A 731 -34.25 22.26 3.82
N LEU A 732 -35.21 22.24 2.88
CA LEU A 732 -35.37 23.27 1.84
C LEU A 732 -35.58 24.69 2.38
N ILE A 733 -36.21 24.82 3.56
CA ILE A 733 -36.44 26.12 4.21
C ILE A 733 -35.11 26.76 4.68
N LEU A 734 -34.11 25.93 5.02
CA LEU A 734 -32.81 26.36 5.52
C LEU A 734 -31.79 26.58 4.39
N LEU A 735 -32.05 26.01 3.21
CA LEU A 735 -31.14 26.00 2.06
C LEU A 735 -30.54 27.38 1.71
N PRO A 736 -31.31 28.48 1.60
CA PRO A 736 -30.74 29.80 1.33
C PRO A 736 -29.75 30.28 2.40
N LYS A 737 -30.06 30.05 3.68
CA LYS A 737 -29.19 30.46 4.79
C LYS A 737 -27.93 29.61 4.83
N VAL A 738 -28.04 28.32 4.53
CA VAL A 738 -26.91 27.37 4.53
C VAL A 738 -25.90 27.75 3.46
N LEU A 739 -26.34 27.90 2.20
CA LEU A 739 -25.43 28.25 1.10
C LEU A 739 -24.82 29.65 1.25
N ASP A 740 -25.59 30.61 1.77
CA ASP A 740 -25.06 31.94 2.11
C ASP A 740 -23.97 31.86 3.19
N CYS A 741 -24.19 31.03 4.21
CA CYS A 741 -23.25 30.82 5.31
C CYS A 741 -21.96 30.13 4.86
N LEU A 742 -22.05 29.05 4.08
CA LEU A 742 -20.90 28.31 3.54
C LEU A 742 -20.05 29.20 2.62
N SER A 743 -20.70 29.89 1.68
CA SER A 743 -19.98 30.78 0.75
C SER A 743 -19.35 31.98 1.45
N THR A 744 -20.02 32.58 2.44
CA THR A 744 -19.46 33.69 3.23
C THR A 744 -18.26 33.23 4.07
N ASN A 745 -18.35 32.08 4.74
CA ASN A 745 -17.24 31.57 5.55
C ASN A 745 -16.04 31.17 4.70
N PHE A 746 -16.26 30.60 3.51
CA PHE A 746 -15.14 30.31 2.60
C PHE A 746 -14.42 31.58 2.14
N LEU A 747 -15.14 32.67 1.89
CA LEU A 747 -14.52 33.96 1.53
C LEU A 747 -13.65 34.52 2.66
N LEU A 748 -14.01 34.27 3.92
CA LEU A 748 -13.23 34.65 5.11
C LEU A 748 -12.04 33.71 5.34
N PHE A 749 -12.23 32.39 5.17
CA PHE A 749 -11.25 31.35 5.47
C PHE A 749 -10.97 30.49 4.23
N GLN A 750 -10.21 31.07 3.30
CA GLN A 750 -10.04 30.53 1.94
C GLN A 750 -9.21 29.25 1.83
N SER A 751 -8.55 28.84 2.92
CA SER A 751 -7.86 27.54 3.04
C SER A 751 -8.77 26.41 3.49
N HIS A 752 -10.00 26.70 3.96
CA HIS A 752 -10.91 25.68 4.47
C HIS A 752 -11.78 25.11 3.35
N GLU A 753 -11.31 24.04 2.71
CA GLU A 753 -11.98 23.38 1.60
C GLU A 753 -13.29 22.68 2.00
N CYS A 754 -13.48 22.43 3.31
CA CYS A 754 -14.67 21.77 3.86
C CYS A 754 -15.99 22.51 3.50
N TYR A 755 -15.97 23.85 3.40
CA TYR A 755 -17.14 24.63 2.98
C TYR A 755 -17.57 24.33 1.54
N ILE A 756 -16.61 24.17 0.63
CA ILE A 756 -16.87 23.80 -0.77
C ILE A 756 -17.39 22.36 -0.84
N ARG A 757 -16.78 21.44 -0.09
CA ARG A 757 -17.21 20.03 -0.03
C ARG A 757 -18.66 19.91 0.47
N THR A 758 -19.03 20.66 1.51
CA THR A 758 -20.41 20.65 2.03
C THR A 758 -21.39 21.33 1.07
N ALA A 759 -20.99 22.40 0.40
CA ALA A 759 -21.83 23.00 -0.64
C ALA A 759 -22.05 22.04 -1.82
N ALA A 760 -21.08 21.19 -2.15
CA ALA A 760 -21.24 20.15 -3.16
C ALA A 760 -22.33 19.15 -2.76
N VAL A 761 -22.32 18.69 -1.51
CA VAL A 761 -23.38 17.83 -0.94
C VAL A 761 -24.76 18.48 -1.06
N VAL A 762 -24.85 19.77 -0.72
CA VAL A 762 -26.12 20.51 -0.81
C VAL A 762 -26.62 20.60 -2.26
N VAL A 763 -25.72 20.82 -3.22
CA VAL A 763 -26.06 20.85 -4.66
C VAL A 763 -26.37 19.44 -5.20
N GLU A 764 -25.76 18.40 -4.65
CA GLU A 764 -26.06 17.02 -5.02
C GLU A 764 -27.51 16.67 -4.70
N GLU A 765 -27.95 16.99 -3.48
CA GLU A 765 -29.31 16.70 -3.01
C GLU A 765 -30.37 17.61 -3.64
N PHE A 766 -30.14 18.93 -3.67
CA PHE A 766 -31.18 19.91 -4.03
C PHE A 766 -30.94 20.64 -5.35
N GLY A 767 -29.82 20.42 -6.04
CA GLY A 767 -29.45 21.16 -7.25
C GLY A 767 -30.43 20.98 -8.41
N HIS A 768 -31.19 19.89 -8.43
CA HIS A 768 -32.18 19.58 -9.47
C HIS A 768 -33.46 20.46 -9.39
N ILE A 769 -33.66 21.20 -8.30
CA ILE A 769 -34.84 22.05 -8.07
C ILE A 769 -34.64 23.41 -8.75
N GLU A 770 -35.39 23.66 -9.83
CA GLU A 770 -35.25 24.87 -10.67
C GLU A 770 -35.39 26.18 -9.89
N GLU A 771 -36.26 26.23 -8.87
CA GLU A 771 -36.50 27.43 -8.04
C GLU A 771 -35.24 27.95 -7.35
N TYR A 772 -34.32 27.05 -6.98
CA TYR A 772 -33.06 27.39 -6.30
C TYR A 772 -31.88 27.55 -7.28
N GLY A 773 -32.10 27.43 -8.58
CA GLY A 773 -31.07 27.64 -9.62
C GLY A 773 -30.26 28.94 -9.45
N PRO A 774 -30.88 30.12 -9.27
CA PRO A 774 -30.16 31.37 -9.06
C PRO A 774 -29.27 31.37 -7.80
N LEU A 775 -29.70 30.67 -6.74
CA LEU A 775 -28.94 30.54 -5.50
C LEU A 775 -27.69 29.67 -5.69
N CYS A 776 -27.83 28.54 -6.41
CA CYS A 776 -26.70 27.68 -6.77
C CYS A 776 -25.69 28.44 -7.64
N ILE A 777 -26.15 29.23 -8.63
CA ILE A 777 -25.28 30.07 -9.47
C ILE A 777 -24.55 31.12 -8.61
N SER A 778 -25.26 31.82 -7.72
CA SER A 778 -24.64 32.81 -6.83
C SER A 778 -23.60 32.19 -5.90
N THR A 779 -23.82 30.95 -5.45
CA THR A 779 -22.87 30.23 -4.59
C THR A 779 -21.62 29.85 -5.38
N PHE A 780 -21.80 29.33 -6.60
CA PHE A 780 -20.69 29.00 -7.49
C PHE A 780 -19.86 30.25 -7.84
N ASP A 781 -20.52 31.37 -8.13
CA ASP A 781 -19.86 32.66 -8.39
C ASP A 781 -18.99 33.12 -7.22
N ARG A 782 -19.49 33.03 -5.98
CA ARG A 782 -18.74 33.38 -4.77
C ARG A 782 -17.49 32.49 -4.59
N PHE A 783 -17.60 31.18 -4.81
CA PHE A 783 -16.45 30.29 -4.74
C PHE A 783 -15.44 30.55 -5.87
N ALA A 784 -15.92 30.71 -7.11
CA ALA A 784 -15.07 30.99 -8.27
C ALA A 784 -14.33 32.32 -8.15
N SER A 785 -14.93 33.31 -7.49
CA SER A 785 -14.37 34.65 -7.26
C SER A 785 -13.41 34.73 -6.07
N ALA A 786 -13.26 33.67 -5.27
CA ALA A 786 -12.34 33.68 -4.12
C ALA A 786 -10.87 33.80 -4.56
N ALA A 787 -10.04 34.49 -3.77
CA ALA A 787 -8.64 34.73 -4.13
C ALA A 787 -7.83 33.42 -4.24
N SER A 788 -8.09 32.43 -3.38
CA SER A 788 -7.45 31.11 -3.44
C SER A 788 -7.78 30.33 -4.72
N ILE A 789 -9.06 30.30 -5.13
CA ILE A 789 -9.48 29.64 -6.38
C ILE A 789 -8.98 30.40 -7.60
N THR A 790 -9.07 31.73 -7.61
CA THR A 790 -8.56 32.55 -8.71
C THR A 790 -7.04 32.43 -8.87
N ALA A 791 -6.29 32.16 -7.79
CA ALA A 791 -4.85 31.91 -7.82
C ALA A 791 -4.45 30.57 -8.47
N LEU A 792 -5.37 29.61 -8.63
CA LEU A 792 -5.14 28.32 -9.32
C LEU A 792 -4.96 28.51 -10.85
N ASN A 793 -3.85 29.14 -11.24
CA ASN A 793 -3.50 29.46 -12.63
C ASN A 793 -2.18 28.80 -13.08
N SER A 794 -1.54 28.00 -12.22
CA SER A 794 -0.34 27.23 -12.56
C SER A 794 -0.33 25.89 -11.82
N SER A 795 0.33 24.88 -12.41
CA SER A 795 0.51 23.56 -11.79
C SER A 795 1.16 23.64 -10.40
N TYR A 796 2.13 24.55 -10.22
CA TYR A 796 2.82 24.77 -8.96
C TYR A 796 1.89 25.17 -7.82
N ILE A 797 0.96 26.09 -8.06
CA ILE A 797 -0.01 26.52 -7.02
C ILE A 797 -1.00 25.39 -6.72
N CYS A 798 -1.37 24.60 -7.73
CA CYS A 798 -2.21 23.41 -7.52
C CYS A 798 -1.52 22.35 -6.65
N ASP A 799 -0.19 22.23 -6.74
CA ASP A 799 0.60 21.32 -5.91
C ASP A 799 0.77 21.83 -4.47
N GLN A 800 0.62 23.14 -4.22
CA GLN A 800 0.63 23.69 -2.86
C GLN A 800 -0.70 23.49 -2.12
N GLU A 801 -1.83 23.51 -2.83
CA GLU A 801 -3.18 23.42 -2.26
C GLU A 801 -4.02 22.29 -2.91
N PRO A 802 -3.57 21.02 -2.83
CA PRO A 802 -4.20 19.91 -3.55
C PRO A 802 -5.63 19.59 -3.06
N ASP A 803 -5.90 19.75 -1.77
CA ASP A 803 -7.22 19.48 -1.18
C ASP A 803 -8.28 20.47 -1.67
N LEU A 804 -7.89 21.74 -1.82
CA LEU A 804 -8.74 22.80 -2.36
C LEU A 804 -9.07 22.54 -3.84
N VAL A 805 -8.07 22.13 -4.63
CA VAL A 805 -8.25 21.73 -6.03
C VAL A 805 -9.24 20.58 -6.12
N GLU A 806 -9.08 19.55 -5.29
CA GLU A 806 -9.99 18.41 -5.26
C GLU A 806 -11.42 18.82 -4.88
N ALA A 807 -11.58 19.61 -3.81
CA ALA A 807 -12.89 20.09 -3.38
C ALA A 807 -13.62 20.91 -4.46
N TYR A 808 -12.92 21.84 -5.12
CA TYR A 808 -13.51 22.69 -6.16
C TYR A 808 -13.88 21.90 -7.43
N ASN A 809 -13.02 20.96 -7.87
CA ASN A 809 -13.35 20.10 -9.02
C ASN A 809 -14.50 19.14 -8.71
N ASN A 810 -14.60 18.64 -7.48
CA ASN A 810 -15.72 17.80 -7.06
C ASN A 810 -17.03 18.61 -7.01
N PHE A 811 -17.00 19.82 -6.43
CA PHE A 811 -18.16 20.73 -6.43
C PHE A 811 -18.66 21.04 -7.84
N THR A 812 -17.75 21.40 -8.75
CA THR A 812 -18.10 21.73 -10.14
C THR A 812 -18.61 20.52 -10.92
N SER A 813 -18.08 19.32 -10.66
CA SER A 813 -18.61 18.06 -11.20
C SER A 813 -20.04 17.79 -10.74
N THR A 814 -20.31 17.94 -9.44
CA THR A 814 -21.65 17.79 -8.88
C THR A 814 -22.61 18.83 -9.43
N PHE A 815 -22.17 20.09 -9.54
CA PHE A 815 -22.97 21.17 -10.12
C PHE A 815 -23.41 20.85 -11.55
N VAL A 816 -22.48 20.39 -12.40
CA VAL A 816 -22.76 20.04 -13.80
C VAL A 816 -23.66 18.81 -13.93
N ARG A 817 -23.57 17.86 -13.01
CA ARG A 817 -24.38 16.64 -13.03
C ARG A 817 -25.80 16.85 -12.50
N CYS A 818 -25.95 17.65 -11.45
CA CYS A 818 -27.22 17.74 -10.69
C CYS A 818 -28.09 18.94 -11.09
N CYS A 819 -27.53 20.04 -11.62
CA CYS A 819 -28.32 21.23 -11.94
C CYS A 819 -29.08 21.09 -13.28
N PRO A 820 -30.29 21.69 -13.39
CA PRO A 820 -31.05 21.73 -14.64
C PRO A 820 -30.30 22.41 -15.79
N LYS A 821 -30.61 22.04 -17.02
CA LYS A 821 -29.94 22.54 -18.23
C LYS A 821 -29.99 24.07 -18.36
N ASP A 822 -31.07 24.70 -17.91
CA ASP A 822 -31.24 26.16 -17.96
C ASP A 822 -30.31 26.87 -16.96
N VAL A 823 -30.09 26.27 -15.79
CA VAL A 823 -29.14 26.76 -14.76
C VAL A 823 -27.70 26.63 -15.27
N LEU A 824 -27.38 25.53 -15.93
CA LEU A 824 -26.07 25.32 -16.57
C LEU A 824 -25.84 26.31 -17.72
N ALA A 825 -26.86 26.59 -18.54
CA ALA A 825 -26.76 27.57 -19.62
C ALA A 825 -26.54 29.00 -19.06
N ALA A 826 -27.22 29.35 -17.97
CA ALA A 826 -27.05 30.64 -17.29
C ALA A 826 -25.68 30.84 -16.62
N SER A 827 -24.98 29.75 -16.28
CA SER A 827 -23.65 29.77 -15.62
C SER A 827 -22.47 29.65 -16.59
N SER A 828 -22.67 29.98 -17.88
CA SER A 828 -21.68 29.85 -18.96
C SER A 828 -20.27 30.37 -18.62
N SER A 829 -20.15 31.58 -18.07
CA SER A 829 -18.85 32.18 -17.72
C SER A 829 -18.14 31.45 -16.58
N LEU A 830 -18.90 30.94 -15.61
CA LEU A 830 -18.36 30.19 -14.47
C LEU A 830 -17.86 28.81 -14.91
N LEU A 831 -18.63 28.14 -15.77
CA LEU A 831 -18.25 26.85 -16.37
C LEU A 831 -17.01 26.98 -17.26
N GLU A 832 -16.89 28.07 -18.01
CA GLU A 832 -15.69 28.34 -18.80
C GLU A 832 -14.45 28.47 -17.91
N LEU A 833 -14.54 29.28 -16.86
CA LEU A 833 -13.45 29.49 -15.90
C LEU A 833 -13.06 28.21 -15.17
N SER A 834 -14.03 27.44 -14.68
CA SER A 834 -13.75 26.18 -13.98
C SER A 834 -13.12 25.15 -14.92
N PHE A 835 -13.56 25.08 -16.18
CA PHE A 835 -12.99 24.19 -17.18
C PHE A 835 -11.53 24.54 -17.51
N GLN A 836 -11.21 25.83 -17.66
CA GLN A 836 -9.84 26.30 -17.83
C GLN A 836 -8.96 25.93 -16.63
N LYS A 837 -9.45 26.15 -15.40
CA LYS A 837 -8.71 25.79 -14.18
C LYS A 837 -8.46 24.29 -14.09
N ALA A 838 -9.45 23.47 -14.39
CA ALA A 838 -9.30 22.02 -14.39
C ALA A 838 -8.27 21.53 -15.43
N ALA A 839 -8.22 22.15 -16.60
CA ALA A 839 -7.17 21.88 -17.59
C ALA A 839 -5.78 22.21 -17.03
N ILE A 840 -5.61 23.29 -16.28
CA ILE A 840 -4.32 23.59 -15.61
C ILE A 840 -4.02 22.56 -14.52
N CYS A 841 -4.98 22.32 -13.61
CA CYS A 841 -4.83 21.42 -12.46
C CYS A 841 -4.47 19.97 -12.85
N CYS A 842 -4.87 19.50 -14.04
CA CYS A 842 -4.55 18.13 -14.47
C CYS A 842 -3.05 17.89 -14.71
N THR A 843 -2.26 18.97 -14.84
CA THR A 843 -0.80 18.93 -15.00
C THR A 843 -0.04 18.97 -13.66
N ALA A 844 -0.72 19.22 -12.53
CA ALA A 844 -0.14 19.22 -11.19
C ALA A 844 0.54 17.88 -10.88
N MET A 845 1.63 17.84 -10.10
CA MET A 845 2.29 16.59 -9.73
C MET A 845 1.45 15.74 -8.77
N HIS A 846 0.67 16.38 -7.89
CA HIS A 846 -0.15 15.70 -6.90
C HIS A 846 -1.23 14.83 -7.56
N ARG A 847 -1.22 13.52 -7.23
CA ARG A 847 -2.07 12.53 -7.91
C ARG A 847 -3.58 12.77 -7.71
N GLY A 848 -4.01 13.10 -6.49
CA GLY A 848 -5.43 13.32 -6.16
C GLY A 848 -6.02 14.50 -6.94
N ALA A 849 -5.51 15.70 -6.68
CA ALA A 849 -5.79 16.93 -7.42
C ALA A 849 -5.85 16.78 -8.95
N ALA A 850 -4.84 16.16 -9.58
CA ALA A 850 -4.82 15.96 -11.03
C ALA A 850 -5.95 15.04 -11.52
N LEU A 851 -6.23 13.93 -10.80
CA LEU A 851 -7.30 13.00 -11.14
C LEU A 851 -8.69 13.58 -10.88
N ALA A 852 -8.86 14.41 -9.85
CA ALA A 852 -10.09 15.14 -9.57
C ALA A 852 -10.42 16.12 -10.71
N ALA A 853 -9.43 16.91 -11.14
CA ALA A 853 -9.56 17.82 -12.28
C ALA A 853 -9.90 17.08 -13.59
N MET A 854 -9.23 15.96 -13.87
CA MET A 854 -9.55 15.11 -15.03
C MET A 854 -10.96 14.50 -14.93
N SER A 855 -11.41 14.15 -13.73
CA SER A 855 -12.76 13.62 -13.52
C SER A 855 -13.83 14.68 -13.77
N TYR A 856 -13.61 15.92 -13.32
CA TYR A 856 -14.47 17.04 -13.66
C TYR A 856 -14.52 17.32 -15.16
N MET A 857 -13.37 17.39 -15.84
CA MET A 857 -13.35 17.58 -17.31
C MET A 857 -14.11 16.47 -18.05
N SER A 858 -13.94 15.22 -17.62
CA SER A 858 -14.67 14.09 -18.21
C SER A 858 -16.17 14.14 -17.94
N CYS A 859 -16.58 14.53 -16.72
CA CYS A 859 -17.97 14.74 -16.34
C CYS A 859 -18.61 15.85 -17.20
N PHE A 860 -17.92 16.99 -17.33
CA PHE A 860 -18.37 18.10 -18.16
C PHE A 860 -18.56 17.69 -19.63
N LEU A 861 -17.60 16.96 -20.20
CA LEU A 861 -17.69 16.46 -21.58
C LEU A 861 -18.79 15.41 -21.76
N GLU A 862 -19.10 14.60 -20.75
CA GLU A 862 -20.20 13.64 -20.81
C GLU A 862 -21.56 14.33 -20.81
N VAL A 863 -21.80 15.26 -19.88
CA VAL A 863 -23.05 16.05 -19.85
C VAL A 863 -23.21 16.86 -21.15
N SER A 864 -22.10 17.39 -21.67
CA SER A 864 -22.02 18.04 -22.98
C SER A 864 -22.46 17.13 -24.12
N LEU A 865 -21.97 15.89 -24.15
CA LEU A 865 -22.30 14.88 -25.17
C LEU A 865 -23.78 14.52 -25.15
N VAL A 866 -24.32 14.23 -23.97
CA VAL A 866 -25.73 13.90 -23.79
C VAL A 866 -26.62 15.06 -24.27
N SER A 867 -26.28 16.29 -23.87
CA SER A 867 -27.02 17.49 -24.30
C SER A 867 -27.01 17.69 -25.82
N VAL A 868 -25.87 17.48 -26.49
CA VAL A 868 -25.75 17.63 -27.95
C VAL A 868 -26.46 16.49 -28.69
N LEU A 869 -26.41 15.26 -28.17
CA LEU A 869 -27.10 14.11 -28.76
C LEU A 869 -28.62 14.27 -28.74
N GLU A 870 -29.16 14.78 -27.62
CA GLU A 870 -30.61 15.03 -27.50
C GLU A 870 -31.09 16.20 -28.37
N SER A 871 -30.24 17.17 -28.64
CA SER A 871 -30.58 18.40 -29.40
C SER A 871 -30.14 18.39 -30.87
N LEU A 872 -29.75 17.22 -31.40
CA LEU A 872 -29.14 17.07 -32.74
C LEU A 872 -29.98 17.68 -33.88
N ALA A 873 -31.31 17.71 -33.73
CA ALA A 873 -32.23 18.23 -34.74
C ALA A 873 -32.33 19.77 -34.78
N CYS A 874 -32.09 20.48 -33.66
CA CYS A 874 -32.16 21.95 -33.60
C CYS A 874 -31.48 22.50 -32.32
N ILE A 875 -30.23 22.96 -32.44
CA ILE A 875 -29.51 23.67 -31.36
C ILE A 875 -29.89 25.15 -31.41
N THR A 876 -30.65 25.63 -30.42
CA THR A 876 -31.04 27.04 -30.29
C THR A 876 -29.93 27.88 -29.63
N GLU A 877 -29.79 29.14 -30.04
CA GLU A 877 -28.89 30.08 -29.34
C GLU A 877 -29.38 30.29 -27.89
N GLY A 878 -28.47 30.13 -26.93
CA GLY A 878 -28.78 30.18 -25.49
C GLY A 878 -29.05 28.83 -24.84
N SER A 879 -29.17 27.73 -25.60
CA SER A 879 -29.24 26.38 -25.04
C SER A 879 -27.90 25.94 -24.43
N LEU A 880 -27.94 24.99 -23.48
CA LEU A 880 -26.74 24.36 -22.91
C LEU A 880 -25.79 23.84 -24.00
N SER A 881 -26.34 23.23 -25.06
CA SER A 881 -25.55 22.70 -26.17
C SER A 881 -24.79 23.81 -26.92
N ALA A 882 -25.41 24.97 -27.13
CA ALA A 882 -24.73 26.12 -27.74
C ALA A 882 -23.64 26.70 -26.84
N VAL A 883 -23.88 26.79 -25.52
CA VAL A 883 -22.91 27.27 -24.52
C VAL A 883 -21.68 26.36 -24.48
N VAL A 884 -21.90 25.06 -24.35
CA VAL A 884 -20.85 24.04 -24.31
C VAL A 884 -19.99 24.06 -25.58
N ILE A 885 -20.61 24.14 -26.76
CA ILE A 885 -19.88 24.18 -28.04
C ILE A 885 -18.96 25.40 -28.09
N ARG A 886 -19.40 26.57 -27.59
CA ARG A 886 -18.57 27.78 -27.52
C ARG A 886 -17.40 27.63 -26.54
N ILE A 887 -17.65 27.12 -25.33
CA ILE A 887 -16.63 26.87 -24.32
C ILE A 887 -15.54 25.93 -24.88
N LEU A 888 -15.93 24.84 -25.53
CA LEU A 888 -14.99 23.88 -26.12
C LEU A 888 -14.25 24.45 -27.33
N ALA A 889 -14.89 25.28 -28.15
CA ALA A 889 -14.21 25.93 -29.26
C ALA A 889 -13.15 26.93 -28.79
N GLN A 890 -13.38 27.61 -27.67
CA GLN A 890 -12.44 28.58 -27.07
C GLN A 890 -11.30 27.89 -26.29
N ASN A 891 -11.61 26.81 -25.56
CA ASN A 891 -10.67 26.20 -24.61
C ASN A 891 -10.13 24.83 -25.04
N GLY A 892 -10.57 24.29 -26.17
CA GLY A 892 -10.20 22.96 -26.65
C GLY A 892 -8.71 22.79 -26.93
N GLU A 893 -8.02 23.85 -27.40
CA GLU A 893 -6.58 23.82 -27.60
C GLU A 893 -5.81 23.68 -26.28
N GLY A 894 -6.18 24.47 -25.28
CA GLY A 894 -5.61 24.41 -23.93
C GLY A 894 -5.87 23.06 -23.27
N LEU A 895 -7.07 22.51 -23.42
CA LEU A 895 -7.43 21.17 -22.93
C LEU A 895 -6.53 20.07 -23.52
N VAL A 896 -6.41 20.02 -24.85
CA VAL A 896 -5.58 19.01 -25.54
C VAL A 896 -4.13 19.15 -25.11
N SER A 897 -3.63 20.39 -25.01
CA SER A 897 -2.29 20.69 -24.51
C SER A 897 -2.08 20.15 -23.10
N SER A 898 -2.94 20.52 -22.15
CA SER A 898 -2.83 20.10 -20.76
C SER A 898 -2.92 18.58 -20.57
N VAL A 899 -3.83 17.89 -21.27
CA VAL A 899 -3.92 16.43 -21.22
C VAL A 899 -2.65 15.78 -21.77
N PHE A 900 -2.04 16.36 -22.80
CA PHE A 900 -0.78 15.89 -23.34
C PHE A 900 0.37 16.08 -22.35
N TYR A 901 0.48 17.26 -21.72
CA TYR A 901 1.46 17.52 -20.66
C TYR A 901 1.27 16.61 -19.45
N ALA A 902 0.03 16.28 -19.09
CA ALA A 902 -0.27 15.40 -17.97
C ALA A 902 0.21 13.94 -18.19
N LEU A 903 0.47 13.54 -19.45
CA LEU A 903 1.04 12.25 -19.84
C LEU A 903 2.58 12.23 -19.86
N LEU A 904 3.23 13.33 -19.45
CA LEU A 904 4.67 13.44 -19.31
C LEU A 904 5.08 13.33 -17.82
N GLY A 905 6.25 12.73 -17.55
CA GLY A 905 6.83 12.66 -16.21
C GLY A 905 6.39 11.47 -15.34
N VAL A 906 6.76 11.51 -14.05
CA VAL A 906 6.80 10.35 -13.14
C VAL A 906 5.41 9.76 -12.82
N SER A 907 4.35 10.56 -12.88
CA SER A 907 2.97 10.16 -12.53
C SER A 907 2.06 9.87 -13.74
N ALA A 908 2.60 9.94 -14.97
CA ALA A 908 1.84 9.82 -16.22
C ALA A 908 0.98 8.54 -16.32
N MET A 909 1.49 7.40 -15.85
CA MET A 909 0.80 6.11 -15.93
C MET A 909 -0.54 6.09 -15.17
N SER A 910 -0.64 6.82 -14.07
CA SER A 910 -1.89 6.92 -13.30
C SER A 910 -3.00 7.67 -14.06
N ARG A 911 -2.64 8.48 -15.06
CA ARG A 911 -3.52 9.40 -15.80
C ARG A 911 -3.95 8.89 -17.16
N VAL A 912 -3.31 7.85 -17.68
CA VAL A 912 -3.56 7.25 -19.00
C VAL A 912 -5.05 6.98 -19.24
N HIS A 913 -5.73 6.37 -18.28
CA HIS A 913 -7.13 6.00 -18.45
C HIS A 913 -8.06 7.21 -18.58
N LYS A 914 -7.91 8.20 -17.69
CA LYS A 914 -8.72 9.43 -17.71
C LYS A 914 -8.39 10.29 -18.93
N SER A 915 -7.11 10.42 -19.28
CA SER A 915 -6.66 11.13 -20.49
C SER A 915 -7.27 10.55 -21.76
N ALA A 916 -7.24 9.21 -21.89
CA ALA A 916 -7.86 8.53 -23.03
C ALA A 916 -9.39 8.74 -23.07
N THR A 917 -10.05 8.83 -21.92
CA THR A 917 -11.50 9.06 -21.82
C THR A 917 -11.86 10.47 -22.25
N ILE A 918 -11.15 11.48 -21.74
CA ILE A 918 -11.33 12.89 -22.10
C ILE A 918 -11.12 13.10 -23.60
N LEU A 919 -10.04 12.55 -24.17
CA LEU A 919 -9.74 12.67 -25.59
C LEU A 919 -10.78 11.94 -26.47
N GLN A 920 -11.28 10.78 -26.03
CA GLN A 920 -12.36 10.07 -26.71
C GLN A 920 -13.67 10.88 -26.70
N GLN A 921 -14.05 11.45 -25.55
CA GLN A 921 -15.25 12.28 -25.41
C GLN A 921 -15.16 13.56 -26.26
N LEU A 922 -14.01 14.24 -26.23
CA LEU A 922 -13.77 15.43 -27.06
C LEU A 922 -13.85 15.10 -28.56
N ALA A 923 -13.27 13.98 -28.98
CA ALA A 923 -13.33 13.51 -30.37
C ALA A 923 -14.76 13.17 -30.82
N ALA A 924 -15.56 12.56 -29.93
CA ALA A 924 -16.98 12.31 -30.18
C ALA A 924 -17.77 13.62 -30.36
N LEU A 925 -17.54 14.63 -29.51
CA LEU A 925 -18.18 15.95 -29.64
C LEU A 925 -17.83 16.64 -30.96
N CYS A 926 -16.55 16.64 -31.34
CA CYS A 926 -16.10 17.24 -32.60
C CYS A 926 -16.71 16.54 -33.83
N SER A 927 -16.89 15.21 -33.76
CA SER A 927 -17.54 14.41 -34.80
C SER A 927 -19.04 14.69 -34.92
N LEU A 928 -19.74 14.82 -33.79
CA LEU A 928 -21.17 15.13 -33.75
C LEU A 928 -21.46 16.56 -34.23
N CYS A 929 -20.70 17.55 -33.77
CA CYS A 929 -20.87 18.95 -34.16
C CYS A 929 -20.56 19.19 -35.65
N GLY A 930 -19.66 18.37 -36.24
CA GLY A 930 -19.44 18.37 -37.68
C GLY A 930 -20.66 17.98 -38.52
N ARG A 931 -21.71 17.41 -37.92
CA ARG A 931 -22.96 17.02 -38.58
C ARG A 931 -24.11 18.02 -38.33
N THR A 932 -23.88 19.08 -37.56
CA THR A 932 -24.91 20.08 -37.21
C THR A 932 -24.60 21.44 -37.85
N ALA A 933 -25.51 22.40 -37.71
CA ALA A 933 -25.32 23.78 -38.17
C ALA A 933 -24.14 24.52 -37.49
N TRP A 934 -23.53 23.91 -36.46
CA TRP A 934 -22.42 24.47 -35.68
C TRP A 934 -21.03 23.99 -36.15
N GLN A 935 -20.94 23.35 -37.32
CA GLN A 935 -19.67 22.89 -37.91
C GLN A 935 -18.61 24.01 -38.04
N SER A 936 -19.03 25.27 -38.24
CA SER A 936 -18.11 26.41 -38.33
C SER A 936 -17.44 26.77 -36.99
N VAL A 937 -17.95 26.27 -35.86
CA VAL A 937 -17.47 26.59 -34.50
C VAL A 937 -16.65 25.43 -33.93
N LEU A 938 -17.19 24.21 -34.00
CA LEU A 938 -16.50 23.00 -33.51
C LEU A 938 -16.66 21.87 -34.53
N CYS A 939 -15.54 21.37 -35.04
CA CYS A 939 -15.52 20.27 -36.00
C CYS A 939 -14.26 19.42 -35.84
N TRP A 940 -14.20 18.31 -36.57
CA TRP A 940 -13.02 17.43 -36.60
C TRP A 940 -11.72 18.17 -36.98
N ASP A 941 -11.81 19.18 -37.85
CA ASP A 941 -10.65 19.99 -38.25
C ASP A 941 -10.12 20.85 -37.10
N SER A 942 -10.96 21.24 -36.14
CA SER A 942 -10.51 21.93 -34.92
C SER A 942 -9.63 21.01 -34.07
N LEU A 943 -10.06 19.77 -33.83
CA LEU A 943 -9.28 18.78 -33.09
C LEU A 943 -7.93 18.47 -33.78
N CYS A 944 -7.93 18.38 -35.11
CA CYS A 944 -6.71 18.18 -35.89
C CYS A 944 -5.72 19.33 -35.70
N ARG A 945 -6.19 20.58 -35.75
CA ARG A 945 -5.36 21.77 -35.53
C ARG A 945 -4.82 21.84 -34.09
N TRP A 946 -5.64 21.51 -33.09
CA TRP A 946 -5.21 21.51 -31.69
C TRP A 946 -4.12 20.48 -31.43
N LEU A 947 -4.29 19.23 -31.91
CA LEU A 947 -3.28 18.19 -31.76
C LEU A 947 -1.96 18.59 -32.45
N GLN A 948 -2.03 19.20 -33.64
CA GLN A 948 -0.85 19.70 -34.35
C GLN A 948 -0.15 20.83 -33.59
N SER A 949 -0.91 21.80 -33.09
CA SER A 949 -0.39 22.92 -32.30
C SER A 949 0.28 22.43 -31.02
N THR A 950 -0.36 21.54 -30.26
CA THR A 950 0.19 20.95 -29.04
C THR A 950 1.52 20.24 -29.30
N VAL A 951 1.59 19.36 -30.31
CA VAL A 951 2.81 18.61 -30.62
C VAL A 951 3.94 19.54 -31.09
N GLN A 952 3.62 20.60 -31.83
CA GLN A 952 4.61 21.61 -32.26
C GLN A 952 5.08 22.52 -31.13
N SER A 953 4.24 22.76 -30.11
CA SER A 953 4.55 23.64 -28.97
C SER A 953 5.43 22.97 -27.89
N LEU A 954 5.54 21.64 -27.91
CA LEU A 954 6.37 20.91 -26.96
C LEU A 954 7.86 21.16 -27.22
N PRO A 955 8.67 21.41 -26.17
CA PRO A 955 10.11 21.51 -26.33
C PRO A 955 10.68 20.23 -26.96
N LEU A 956 11.64 20.37 -27.88
CA LEU A 956 12.27 19.27 -28.61
C LEU A 956 12.91 18.22 -27.69
N GLU A 957 13.16 18.57 -26.44
CA GLU A 957 13.72 17.69 -25.41
C GLU A 957 12.71 16.65 -24.91
N TYR A 958 11.40 16.87 -25.03
CA TYR A 958 10.36 15.94 -24.56
C TYR A 958 9.96 14.85 -25.57
N LEU A 959 10.33 15.01 -26.84
CA LEU A 959 9.96 14.09 -27.92
C LEU A 959 11.23 13.53 -28.58
N LYS A 960 11.23 12.23 -28.92
CA LYS A 960 12.33 11.61 -29.68
C LYS A 960 12.38 12.17 -31.10
N GLN A 961 13.55 12.09 -31.72
CA GLN A 961 13.75 12.56 -33.09
C GLN A 961 12.80 11.83 -34.06
N GLY A 962 11.96 12.58 -34.78
CA GLY A 962 10.93 12.05 -35.69
C GLY A 962 9.61 11.63 -35.04
N GLU A 963 9.51 11.66 -33.70
CA GLU A 963 8.30 11.22 -32.98
C GLU A 963 7.11 12.16 -33.21
N ALA A 964 7.34 13.47 -33.26
CA ALA A 964 6.32 14.49 -33.54
C ALA A 964 5.55 14.23 -34.86
N GLU A 965 6.25 13.75 -35.90
CA GLU A 965 5.66 13.45 -37.21
C GLU A 965 4.83 12.16 -37.19
N THR A 966 5.14 11.23 -36.28
CA THR A 966 4.46 9.93 -36.15
C THR A 966 3.25 9.95 -35.22
N ILE A 967 3.30 10.74 -34.14
CA ILE A 967 2.24 10.82 -33.12
C ILE A 967 0.92 11.31 -33.74
N ILE A 968 0.98 12.39 -34.51
CA ILE A 968 -0.21 13.07 -35.07
C ILE A 968 -1.08 12.11 -35.90
N PRO A 969 -0.57 11.44 -36.96
CA PRO A 969 -1.41 10.53 -37.76
C PRO A 969 -1.87 9.29 -36.99
N LEU A 970 -1.06 8.77 -36.06
CA LEU A 970 -1.42 7.61 -35.23
C LEU A 970 -2.58 7.94 -34.27
N TRP A 971 -2.48 9.06 -33.56
CA TRP A 971 -3.49 9.49 -32.59
C TRP A 971 -4.78 9.89 -33.28
N LEU A 972 -4.73 10.63 -34.40
CA LEU A 972 -5.94 11.00 -35.15
C LEU A 972 -6.73 9.78 -35.64
N LYS A 973 -6.03 8.74 -36.14
CA LYS A 973 -6.68 7.50 -36.56
C LYS A 973 -7.32 6.77 -35.38
N ALA A 974 -6.63 6.71 -34.24
CA ALA A 974 -7.15 6.08 -33.03
C ALA A 974 -8.36 6.84 -32.47
N LEU A 975 -8.28 8.17 -32.39
CA LEU A 975 -9.35 9.05 -31.93
C LEU A 975 -10.59 8.92 -32.82
N ALA A 976 -10.45 8.84 -34.14
CA ALA A 976 -11.59 8.66 -35.05
C ALA A 976 -12.34 7.35 -34.75
N SER A 977 -11.59 6.26 -34.54
CA SER A 977 -12.19 4.96 -34.19
C SER A 977 -12.83 4.98 -32.79
N ALA A 978 -12.18 5.61 -31.81
CA ALA A 978 -12.68 5.70 -30.45
C ALA A 978 -13.93 6.60 -30.34
N ALA A 979 -13.99 7.67 -31.14
CA ALA A 979 -15.16 8.55 -31.23
C ALA A 979 -16.38 7.81 -31.79
N SER A 980 -16.22 6.98 -32.83
CA SER A 980 -17.30 6.14 -33.37
C SER A 980 -17.82 5.17 -32.31
N ASP A 981 -16.92 4.45 -31.65
CA ASP A 981 -17.27 3.51 -30.56
C ASP A 981 -18.08 4.22 -29.46
N TYR A 982 -17.70 5.45 -29.09
CA TYR A 982 -18.38 6.20 -28.03
C TYR A 982 -19.80 6.61 -28.47
N VAL A 983 -19.95 7.20 -29.66
CA VAL A 983 -21.25 7.63 -30.19
C VAL A 983 -22.18 6.42 -30.35
N GLU A 984 -21.69 5.32 -30.93
CA GLU A 984 -22.46 4.08 -31.07
C GLU A 984 -22.94 3.53 -29.72
N SER A 985 -22.09 3.58 -28.69
CA SER A 985 -22.43 3.10 -27.36
C SER A 985 -23.55 3.89 -26.68
N LYS A 986 -23.59 5.22 -26.86
CA LYS A 986 -24.65 6.08 -26.28
C LYS A 986 -25.94 6.10 -27.11
N THR A 987 -25.91 5.67 -28.37
CA THR A 987 -27.11 5.51 -29.22
C THR A 987 -27.79 4.14 -29.13
N CYS A 988 -27.12 3.13 -28.56
CA CYS A 988 -27.65 1.76 -28.43
C CYS A 988 -28.28 1.54 -27.05
N ASP A 989 -29.61 1.39 -27.00
CA ASP A 989 -30.47 1.31 -25.80
C ASP A 989 -30.35 0.01 -24.95
N THR A 990 -29.23 -0.72 -25.03
CA THR A 990 -29.06 -1.96 -24.24
C THR A 990 -28.33 -1.66 -22.95
N GLY A 991 -29.04 -1.72 -21.81
CA GLY A 991 -28.59 -1.45 -20.44
C GLY A 991 -27.41 -2.28 -19.90
N ARG A 992 -26.25 -2.21 -20.57
CA ARG A 992 -24.95 -2.57 -20.01
C ARG A 992 -24.36 -1.30 -19.42
N GLY A 993 -24.08 -1.32 -18.12
CA GLY A 993 -23.59 -0.17 -17.34
C GLY A 993 -22.43 0.58 -17.98
N ASP A 994 -22.25 1.84 -17.55
CA ASP A 994 -21.44 2.92 -18.13
C ASP A 994 -19.99 2.61 -18.56
N ASN A 995 -19.46 1.43 -18.27
CA ASN A 995 -18.09 1.01 -18.59
C ASN A 995 -17.89 0.49 -20.03
N GLY A 996 -18.93 0.48 -20.87
CA GLY A 996 -18.89 -0.13 -22.21
C GLY A 996 -18.05 0.59 -23.29
N HIS A 997 -17.93 1.92 -23.21
CA HIS A 997 -17.36 2.74 -24.30
C HIS A 997 -15.83 2.62 -24.46
N MET A 998 -15.11 2.32 -23.37
CA MET A 998 -13.67 2.06 -23.37
C MET A 998 -13.30 0.62 -23.74
N LEU A 999 -14.28 -0.28 -23.79
CA LEU A 999 -14.11 -1.70 -24.17
C LEU A 999 -14.24 -1.92 -25.70
N GLY A 1000 -14.69 -0.91 -26.43
CA GLY A 1000 -14.68 -0.86 -27.89
C GLY A 1000 -13.29 -1.09 -28.49
N LYS A 1001 -13.23 -1.47 -29.78
CA LYS A 1001 -11.95 -1.76 -30.46
C LYS A 1001 -11.12 -0.48 -30.63
N GLY A 1002 -11.76 0.64 -30.95
CA GLY A 1002 -11.15 1.97 -31.03
C GLY A 1002 -10.74 2.50 -29.66
N GLY A 1003 -11.62 2.43 -28.66
CA GLY A 1003 -11.30 2.85 -27.28
C GLY A 1003 -10.08 2.13 -26.69
N ARG A 1004 -10.01 0.80 -26.83
CA ARG A 1004 -8.83 0.01 -26.42
C ARG A 1004 -7.57 0.36 -27.19
N THR A 1005 -7.69 0.69 -28.47
CA THR A 1005 -6.55 1.10 -29.31
C THR A 1005 -6.02 2.46 -28.88
N LEU A 1006 -6.90 3.44 -28.62
CA LEU A 1006 -6.53 4.75 -28.10
C LEU A 1006 -5.83 4.65 -26.74
N LYS A 1007 -6.41 3.89 -25.79
CA LYS A 1007 -5.80 3.67 -24.47
C LYS A 1007 -4.43 3.01 -24.56
N ARG A 1008 -4.24 2.05 -25.49
CA ARG A 1008 -2.94 1.42 -25.73
C ARG A 1008 -1.92 2.43 -26.23
N ILE A 1009 -2.25 3.21 -27.26
CA ILE A 1009 -1.34 4.21 -27.83
C ILE A 1009 -0.93 5.27 -26.79
N ILE A 1010 -1.89 5.77 -26.00
CA ILE A 1010 -1.61 6.74 -24.94
C ILE A 1010 -0.75 6.13 -23.83
N ARG A 1011 -0.99 4.87 -23.47
CA ARG A 1011 -0.15 4.16 -22.50
C ARG A 1011 1.27 3.99 -23.00
N ASP A 1012 1.44 3.56 -24.25
CA ASP A 1012 2.75 3.34 -24.86
C ASP A 1012 3.52 4.67 -24.91
N PHE A 1013 2.85 5.78 -25.24
CA PHE A 1013 3.41 7.13 -25.16
C PHE A 1013 3.85 7.51 -23.73
N ALA A 1014 2.97 7.38 -22.74
CA ALA A 1014 3.27 7.69 -21.34
C ALA A 1014 4.43 6.84 -20.77
N ASP A 1015 4.48 5.55 -21.12
CA ASP A 1015 5.52 4.63 -20.68
C ASP A 1015 6.89 5.02 -21.27
N THR A 1016 6.91 5.43 -22.54
CA THR A 1016 8.14 5.90 -23.19
C THR A 1016 8.67 7.24 -22.67
N HIS A 1017 7.87 8.02 -21.93
CA HIS A 1017 8.21 9.38 -21.47
C HIS A 1017 8.17 9.53 -19.93
N ARG A 1018 8.18 8.41 -19.20
CA ARG A 1018 8.11 8.35 -17.73
C ARG A 1018 9.33 8.96 -17.01
N ASN A 1019 10.49 8.99 -17.66
CA ASN A 1019 11.78 9.31 -17.03
C ASN A 1019 12.44 10.60 -17.55
N PHE A 1020 11.71 11.51 -18.21
CA PHE A 1020 12.29 12.82 -18.49
C PHE A 1020 12.51 13.57 -17.17
N PRO A 1021 13.76 13.92 -16.80
CA PRO A 1021 13.99 14.79 -15.66
C PRO A 1021 13.28 16.12 -15.93
N ASN A 1022 12.55 16.64 -14.95
CA ASN A 1022 12.02 18.00 -15.01
C ASN A 1022 13.20 18.95 -15.31
N PRO A 1023 13.20 19.67 -16.45
CA PRO A 1023 13.91 20.93 -16.47
C PRO A 1023 13.09 21.87 -15.58
N THR A 1024 13.70 22.31 -14.49
CA THR A 1024 13.16 23.37 -13.63
C THR A 1024 12.65 24.56 -14.42
#